data_AF-A0A8H5LVZ4-F1
#
_entry.id   AF-A0A8H5LVZ4-F1
#
_cell.length_a   1.000
_cell.length_b   1.000
_cell.length_c   1.000
_cell.angle_alpha   90.00
_cell.angle_beta   90.00
_cell.angle_gamma   90.00
#
_symmetry.space_group_name_H-M   'P 1'
#
loop_
_entity.id
_entity.type
_entity.pdbx_description
1 polymer ?
#
loop_
_entity_poly.entity_id
_entity_poly.type
_entity_poly.pdbx_seq_one_letter_code
_entity_poly.pdbx_strand_id
1 'polypeptide(L)'
;MALRTPVGGLDDAFLIVNSLRYSTFQHDPAAHHIPAVRAFQDVAVNFKNPVSPRLSSHALLHGLIRMGRKQQAADLAVSMMEAGMKLRTKTLETFMHTLTPPPSAKRRASIPPLTFTPNPRSLADIVAMAHHPGSRLALQIFAVARKTHQNNTRGMFGTLLAICLINTEIILASLIFAFAVKEWQRHPALVGLGHESDSVDVPPSRPEPLPATHEMLKKLVRPIKRIFETNVKDPEALGTSLQALANLAVLLDNRQLPFSPLSPLLRVLYHCPRVDTEVWIVDANGKTKQVNAYRYIHDVLERLITSLPNGRGPSRSSSSSSSMLDRRPVMPPLDLHAYNTLLHYALRHRLSPALADTIMKHMVEERTAPLEPDNTTYNILLRSGTLSRDSELAQAAISGLESLSSINNDPSSTNNTAAVVDTDEFQDRAITGLIKALRAQDLTQPTARAEITELLYSLTTHLMHYTSTGRPALAAQRLFELFPELALPLTPSSCSPADVARHKKARRAMVVRASWYGPTVFAVLLNALAKSGRTGLAKALWGMARRAERRSWEGLNPWVLGVEAYTAMMRCWAVEYRRGCSREVKGLERGRGKEKMQMQALAGGMRCYRAMKDVGEEVRGVLRDMEREYRMERVGALPDVDARFVNAALSLFGPTARGPTPSEEEVRREFEETKVRVAETGVPAKGWTPVLQEIAEDVVRVGMEMPPGLRHIFLGRWEEGARRRECPPHVGQIPYAYSGEAEEEWRPFAAPLVRTKGLPYARRGRCTRRSTTIGSM
;
A
#
# COMPACT_ATOMS: atom_id res chain seq x y z
N MET A 1 65.85 21.83 -17.80
CA MET A 1 64.93 21.46 -16.70
C MET A 1 63.50 21.45 -17.24
N ALA A 2 62.88 20.26 -17.22
CA ALA A 2 61.45 19.95 -17.19
C ALA A 2 60.43 20.83 -17.95
N LEU A 3 60.18 20.52 -19.23
CA LEU A 3 58.88 20.73 -19.88
C LEU A 3 58.50 19.48 -20.69
N ARG A 4 57.98 18.48 -19.99
CA ARG A 4 57.16 17.40 -20.59
C ARG A 4 55.96 17.13 -19.67
N THR A 5 55.20 18.17 -19.36
CA THR A 5 53.77 17.97 -19.11
C THR A 5 53.12 17.69 -20.47
N PRO A 6 52.25 16.68 -20.58
CA PRO A 6 51.60 16.40 -21.85
C PRO A 6 50.76 17.61 -22.26
N VAL A 7 51.14 18.24 -23.37
CA VAL A 7 50.31 19.21 -24.09
C VAL A 7 48.97 18.52 -24.39
N GLY A 8 47.85 19.07 -23.91
CA GLY A 8 46.51 18.47 -24.09
C GLY A 8 45.77 18.11 -22.79
N GLY A 9 45.93 18.90 -21.73
CA GLY A 9 45.25 18.70 -20.45
C GLY A 9 43.87 19.38 -20.31
N LEU A 10 43.19 19.13 -19.19
CA LEU A 10 41.93 19.82 -18.87
C LEU A 10 42.15 21.33 -18.65
N ASP A 11 43.28 21.70 -18.08
CA ASP A 11 43.65 23.09 -17.83
C ASP A 11 43.81 23.86 -19.15
N ASP A 12 44.43 23.23 -20.17
CA ASP A 12 44.51 23.77 -21.53
C ASP A 12 43.12 23.98 -22.13
N ALA A 13 42.19 23.05 -21.90
CA ALA A 13 40.82 23.17 -22.40
C ALA A 13 40.05 24.32 -21.73
N PHE A 14 40.24 24.53 -20.42
CA PHE A 14 39.71 25.72 -19.72
C PHE A 14 40.37 27.01 -20.21
N LEU A 15 41.69 27.01 -20.43
CA LEU A 15 42.41 28.15 -20.96
C LEU A 15 41.88 28.55 -22.35
N ILE A 16 41.66 27.58 -23.24
CA ILE A 16 41.08 27.81 -24.57
C ILE A 16 39.67 28.40 -24.44
N VAL A 17 38.80 27.81 -23.62
CA VAL A 17 37.42 28.31 -23.44
C VAL A 17 37.41 29.72 -22.85
N ASN A 18 38.25 29.99 -21.84
CA ASN A 18 38.34 31.31 -21.21
C ASN A 18 38.96 32.35 -22.15
N SER A 19 39.93 31.97 -23.00
CA SER A 19 40.49 32.85 -24.04
C SER A 19 39.45 33.23 -25.09
N LEU A 20 38.59 32.29 -25.50
CA LEU A 20 37.47 32.58 -26.40
C LEU A 20 36.45 33.52 -25.75
N ARG A 21 36.12 33.35 -24.47
CA ARG A 21 35.28 34.30 -23.73
C ARG A 21 35.93 35.68 -23.65
N TYR A 22 37.22 35.73 -23.33
CA TYR A 22 37.99 36.97 -23.28
C TYR A 22 37.95 37.73 -24.62
N SER A 23 38.07 37.02 -25.76
CA SER A 23 37.98 37.63 -27.09
C SER A 23 36.68 38.39 -27.34
N THR A 24 35.57 37.99 -26.68
CA THR A 24 34.29 38.70 -26.79
C THR A 24 34.23 39.97 -25.92
N PHE A 25 35.04 40.04 -24.85
CA PHE A 25 35.13 41.19 -23.95
C PHE A 25 36.20 42.21 -24.37
N GLN A 26 37.20 41.80 -25.16
CA GLN A 26 38.30 42.66 -25.61
C GLN A 26 37.85 43.88 -26.40
N HIS A 27 36.63 43.86 -26.96
CA HIS A 27 36.06 45.01 -27.67
C HIS A 27 35.04 45.79 -26.82
N ASP A 28 34.75 45.35 -25.59
CA ASP A 28 33.88 46.04 -24.66
C ASP A 28 34.74 46.89 -23.68
N PRO A 29 34.77 48.23 -23.83
CA PRO A 29 35.57 49.10 -22.96
C PRO A 29 35.13 48.99 -21.48
N ALA A 30 33.87 48.66 -21.19
CA ALA A 30 33.40 48.48 -19.83
C ALA A 30 34.02 47.24 -19.16
N ALA A 31 34.24 46.17 -19.92
CA ALA A 31 34.80 44.92 -19.40
C ALA A 31 36.27 45.04 -18.95
N HIS A 32 37.03 45.99 -19.51
CA HIS A 32 38.44 46.22 -19.16
C HIS A 32 38.62 46.72 -17.72
N HIS A 33 37.58 47.33 -17.14
CA HIS A 33 37.62 47.76 -15.74
C HIS A 33 37.55 46.60 -14.75
N ILE A 34 37.07 45.41 -15.17
CA ILE A 34 36.94 44.23 -14.31
C ILE A 34 38.33 43.62 -14.02
N PRO A 35 38.79 43.55 -12.76
CA PRO A 35 40.14 43.08 -12.42
C PRO A 35 40.48 41.67 -12.95
N ALA A 36 39.49 40.76 -12.94
CA ALA A 36 39.66 39.39 -13.41
C ALA A 36 39.96 39.32 -14.92
N VAL A 37 39.42 40.26 -15.72
CA VAL A 37 39.65 40.32 -17.17
C VAL A 37 41.08 40.79 -17.44
N ARG A 38 41.56 41.82 -16.73
CA ARG A 38 42.95 42.30 -16.82
C ARG A 38 43.96 41.24 -16.40
N ALA A 39 43.73 40.56 -15.28
CA ALA A 39 44.63 39.51 -14.81
C ALA A 39 44.73 38.32 -15.79
N PHE A 40 43.69 38.08 -16.60
CA PHE A 40 43.68 37.00 -17.58
C PHE A 40 44.31 37.41 -18.92
N GLN A 41 44.43 38.71 -19.22
CA GLN A 41 44.95 39.23 -20.49
C GLN A 41 46.35 38.70 -20.83
N ASP A 42 47.22 38.56 -19.82
CA ASP A 42 48.61 38.14 -20.03
C ASP A 42 48.77 36.66 -20.40
N VAL A 43 47.74 35.84 -20.13
CA VAL A 43 47.74 34.39 -20.36
C VAL A 43 46.76 34.00 -21.47
N ALA A 44 45.85 34.89 -21.86
CA ALA A 44 44.83 34.62 -22.88
C ALA A 44 45.45 34.43 -24.26
N VAL A 45 44.93 33.43 -25.01
CA VAL A 45 45.20 33.32 -26.44
C VAL A 45 44.53 34.50 -27.15
N ASN A 46 45.33 35.38 -27.77
CA ASN A 46 44.83 36.58 -28.43
C ASN A 46 44.21 36.25 -29.79
N PHE A 47 42.87 36.37 -29.88
CA PHE A 47 42.14 36.21 -31.13
C PHE A 47 41.95 37.57 -31.78
N LYS A 48 42.33 37.69 -33.06
CA LYS A 48 42.19 38.95 -33.82
C LYS A 48 40.75 39.45 -33.92
N ASN A 49 39.79 38.53 -33.90
CA ASN A 49 38.36 38.78 -34.01
C ASN A 49 37.63 38.08 -32.86
N PRO A 50 36.47 38.60 -32.42
CA PRO A 50 35.66 37.93 -31.39
C PRO A 50 35.17 36.57 -31.90
N VAL A 51 35.49 35.50 -31.16
CA VAL A 51 35.05 34.14 -31.50
C VAL A 51 34.03 33.66 -30.48
N SER A 52 32.91 33.10 -30.95
CA SER A 52 31.87 32.60 -30.05
C SER A 52 32.40 31.46 -29.16
N PRO A 53 32.34 31.57 -27.82
CA PRO A 53 32.80 30.52 -26.92
C PRO A 53 31.82 29.34 -26.80
N ARG A 54 30.67 29.39 -27.50
CA ARG A 54 29.55 28.46 -27.25
C ARG A 54 29.90 27.01 -27.56
N LEU A 55 30.51 26.74 -28.72
CA LEU A 55 30.81 25.36 -29.15
C LEU A 55 31.89 24.73 -28.28
N SER A 56 32.99 25.46 -28.03
CA SER A 56 34.10 25.00 -27.18
C SER A 56 33.65 24.79 -25.74
N SER A 57 32.84 25.69 -25.18
CA SER A 57 32.25 25.52 -23.85
C SER A 57 31.36 24.27 -23.76
N HIS A 58 30.54 24.01 -24.79
CA HIS A 58 29.74 22.78 -24.87
C HIS A 58 30.60 21.52 -24.98
N ALA A 59 31.66 21.55 -25.79
CA ALA A 59 32.59 20.43 -25.93
C ALA A 59 33.29 20.11 -24.61
N LEU A 60 33.78 21.15 -23.92
CA LEU A 60 34.39 21.03 -22.59
C LEU A 60 33.40 20.47 -21.57
N LEU A 61 32.15 20.97 -21.55
CA LEU A 61 31.10 20.46 -20.67
C LEU A 61 30.85 18.96 -20.89
N HIS A 62 30.71 18.52 -22.14
CA HIS A 62 30.55 17.09 -22.44
C HIS A 62 31.79 16.27 -22.06
N GLY A 63 32.99 16.82 -22.25
CA GLY A 63 34.23 16.19 -21.79
C GLY A 63 34.22 15.97 -20.28
N LEU A 64 33.90 17.00 -19.49
CA LEU A 64 33.80 16.93 -18.03
C LEU A 64 32.75 15.90 -17.58
N ILE A 65 31.59 15.85 -18.25
CA ILE A 65 30.54 14.87 -17.98
C ILE A 65 31.05 13.44 -18.20
N ARG A 66 31.72 13.17 -19.32
CA ARG A 66 32.27 11.83 -19.66
C ARG A 66 33.38 11.40 -18.70
N MET A 67 34.20 12.33 -18.25
CA MET A 67 35.24 12.08 -17.25
C MET A 67 34.70 11.92 -15.82
N GLY A 68 33.39 12.05 -15.60
CA GLY A 68 32.79 11.96 -14.28
C GLY A 68 33.11 13.14 -13.35
N ARG A 69 33.61 14.26 -13.89
CA ARG A 69 33.93 15.48 -13.11
C ARG A 69 32.69 16.33 -12.88
N LYS A 70 31.74 15.79 -12.10
CA LYS A 70 30.38 16.33 -11.92
C LYS A 70 30.36 17.77 -11.39
N GLN A 71 31.21 18.09 -10.42
CA GLN A 71 31.26 19.44 -9.83
C GLN A 71 31.74 20.47 -10.86
N GLN A 72 32.87 20.21 -11.51
CA GLN A 72 33.42 21.10 -12.54
C GLN A 72 32.45 21.27 -13.73
N ALA A 73 31.75 20.20 -14.11
CA ALA A 73 30.69 20.28 -15.12
C ALA A 73 29.53 21.17 -14.67
N ALA A 74 29.14 21.12 -13.39
CA ALA A 74 28.09 21.97 -12.82
C ALA A 74 28.50 23.43 -12.80
N ASP A 75 29.71 23.72 -12.31
CA ASP A 75 30.24 25.08 -12.23
C ASP A 75 30.36 25.69 -13.64
N LEU A 76 30.85 24.92 -14.62
CA LEU A 76 30.89 25.37 -16.01
C LEU A 76 29.49 25.60 -16.59
N ALA A 77 28.54 24.68 -16.37
CA ALA A 77 27.18 24.84 -16.88
C ALA A 77 26.47 26.06 -16.27
N VAL A 78 26.62 26.29 -14.96
CA VAL A 78 26.10 27.48 -14.27
C VAL A 78 26.71 28.74 -14.85
N SER A 79 28.04 28.80 -14.95
CA SER A 79 28.75 29.93 -15.56
C SER A 79 28.30 30.20 -17.00
N MET A 80 28.05 29.15 -17.79
CA MET A 80 27.54 29.29 -19.15
C MET A 80 26.14 29.93 -19.16
N MET A 81 25.23 29.46 -18.32
CA MET A 81 23.86 29.97 -18.26
C MET A 81 23.81 31.42 -17.76
N GLU A 82 24.59 31.77 -16.74
CA GLU A 82 24.68 33.13 -16.20
C GLU A 82 25.29 34.12 -17.19
N ALA A 83 26.22 33.67 -18.04
CA ALA A 83 26.75 34.44 -19.16
C ALA A 83 25.78 34.54 -20.36
N GLY A 84 24.52 34.11 -20.21
CA GLY A 84 23.50 34.17 -21.26
C GLY A 84 23.65 33.11 -22.36
N MET A 85 24.57 32.14 -22.23
CA MET A 85 24.70 31.07 -23.22
C MET A 85 23.56 30.05 -23.07
N LYS A 86 22.77 29.87 -24.13
CA LYS A 86 21.72 28.85 -24.19
C LYS A 86 22.31 27.46 -24.30
N LEU A 87 22.16 26.67 -23.25
CA LEU A 87 22.52 25.25 -23.24
C LEU A 87 21.48 24.45 -24.02
N ARG A 88 21.94 23.49 -24.83
CA ARG A 88 21.04 22.52 -25.45
C ARG A 88 20.33 21.72 -24.35
N THR A 89 19.00 21.61 -24.44
CA THR A 89 18.16 20.86 -23.52
C THR A 89 18.66 19.43 -23.29
N LYS A 90 19.02 18.72 -24.37
CA LYS A 90 19.57 17.36 -24.28
C LYS A 90 20.90 17.29 -23.51
N THR A 91 21.71 18.36 -23.53
CA THR A 91 22.94 18.44 -22.73
C THR A 91 22.62 18.55 -21.25
N LEU A 92 21.66 19.41 -20.87
CA LEU A 92 21.21 19.53 -19.49
C LEU A 92 20.58 18.24 -18.97
N GLU A 93 19.71 17.60 -19.76
CA GLU A 93 19.12 16.31 -19.39
C GLU A 93 20.17 15.22 -19.21
N THR A 94 21.09 15.08 -20.17
CA THR A 94 22.19 14.11 -20.09
C THR A 94 23.03 14.36 -18.84
N PHE A 95 23.32 15.62 -18.52
CA PHE A 95 24.08 15.96 -17.33
C PHE A 95 23.33 15.61 -16.05
N MET A 96 22.04 15.96 -15.94
CA MET A 96 21.20 15.57 -14.80
C MET A 96 21.17 14.05 -14.63
N HIS A 97 21.12 13.27 -15.72
CA HIS A 97 21.19 11.83 -15.65
C HIS A 97 22.53 11.32 -15.06
N THR A 98 23.67 11.95 -15.34
CA THR A 98 24.94 11.52 -14.74
C THR A 98 25.06 11.85 -13.25
N LEU A 99 24.22 12.76 -12.74
CA LEU A 99 24.08 13.03 -11.29
C LEU A 99 23.27 11.95 -10.57
N THR A 100 22.55 11.09 -11.29
CA THR A 100 21.78 9.99 -10.70
C THR A 100 22.74 8.93 -10.17
N PRO A 101 22.66 8.57 -8.87
CA PRO A 101 23.49 7.50 -8.32
C PRO A 101 23.12 6.14 -8.95
N PRO A 102 24.08 5.19 -9.05
CA PRO A 102 23.80 3.87 -9.59
C PRO A 102 22.76 3.13 -8.72
N PRO A 103 21.87 2.32 -9.32
CA PRO A 103 20.79 1.65 -8.61
C PRO A 103 21.25 0.61 -7.56
N SER A 104 22.55 0.24 -7.55
CA SER A 104 23.15 -0.73 -6.64
C SER A 104 23.54 -0.16 -5.27
N ALA A 105 23.37 1.14 -5.03
CA ALA A 105 23.64 1.72 -3.73
C ALA A 105 22.74 1.05 -2.67
N LYS A 106 23.35 0.39 -1.68
CA LYS A 106 22.64 -0.16 -0.51
C LYS A 106 21.69 0.91 0.01
N ARG A 107 20.42 0.54 0.25
CA ARG A 107 19.43 1.49 0.77
C ARG A 107 19.96 2.10 2.05
N ARG A 108 20.18 3.41 2.02
CA ARG A 108 20.50 4.20 3.19
C ARG A 108 19.22 4.46 3.97
N ALA A 109 19.36 4.65 5.28
CA ALA A 109 18.28 5.21 6.09
C ALA A 109 17.90 6.60 5.52
N SER A 110 16.66 7.02 5.73
CA SER A 110 16.24 8.35 5.27
C SER A 110 16.99 9.41 6.07
N ILE A 111 17.55 10.39 5.37
CA ILE A 111 18.34 11.46 6.00
C ILE A 111 17.46 12.72 6.09
N PRO A 112 17.24 13.29 7.28
CA PRO A 112 16.57 14.57 7.42
C PRO A 112 17.42 15.69 6.80
N PRO A 113 16.81 16.77 6.31
CA PRO A 113 17.55 17.91 5.77
C PRO A 113 18.37 18.59 6.87
N LEU A 114 19.52 19.17 6.48
CA LEU A 114 20.43 19.86 7.41
C LEU A 114 19.77 21.04 8.15
N THR A 115 18.96 21.82 7.44
CA THR A 115 18.25 23.00 7.95
C THR A 115 16.87 23.07 7.32
N PHE A 116 15.91 22.34 7.89
CA PHE A 116 14.55 22.30 7.32
C PHE A 116 13.87 23.68 7.35
N THR A 117 13.44 24.16 6.17
CA THR A 117 12.59 25.35 6.04
C THR A 117 11.22 24.93 5.51
N PRO A 118 10.12 25.05 6.30
CA PRO A 118 8.81 24.50 5.89
C PRO A 118 8.16 25.21 4.70
N ASN A 119 8.48 26.49 4.50
CA ASN A 119 7.94 27.31 3.43
C ASN A 119 9.07 27.98 2.62
N PRO A 120 9.83 27.20 1.83
CA PRO A 120 10.89 27.78 1.01
C PRO A 120 10.28 28.78 0.01
N ARG A 121 10.80 30.01 0.00
CA ARG A 121 10.34 31.08 -0.90
C ARG A 121 10.99 30.97 -2.27
N SER A 122 12.18 30.39 -2.33
CA SER A 122 12.98 30.23 -3.53
C SER A 122 13.54 28.80 -3.68
N LEU A 123 13.97 28.45 -4.89
CA LEU A 123 14.74 27.22 -5.10
C LEU A 123 16.11 27.26 -4.41
N ALA A 124 16.68 28.44 -4.16
CA ALA A 124 17.95 28.56 -3.43
C ALA A 124 17.81 28.09 -1.98
N ASP A 125 16.66 28.39 -1.35
CA ASP A 125 16.33 27.90 0.00
C ASP A 125 16.29 26.36 0.00
N ILE A 126 15.76 25.77 -1.08
CA ILE A 126 15.71 24.31 -1.28
C ILE A 126 17.11 23.72 -1.51
N VAL A 127 17.97 24.40 -2.28
CA VAL A 127 19.38 23.97 -2.50
C VAL A 127 20.14 23.87 -1.18
N ALA A 128 19.94 24.81 -0.26
CA ALA A 128 20.60 24.82 1.05
C ALA A 128 20.21 23.63 1.94
N MET A 129 19.03 23.05 1.72
CA MET A 129 18.54 21.88 2.47
C MET A 129 19.13 20.54 2.00
N ALA A 130 19.71 20.49 0.80
CA ALA A 130 20.21 19.25 0.20
C ALA A 130 21.46 18.74 0.92
N HIS A 131 21.41 17.50 1.41
CA HIS A 131 22.53 16.83 2.07
C HIS A 131 23.46 16.18 1.04
N HIS A 132 22.89 15.46 0.07
CA HIS A 132 23.67 14.75 -0.93
C HIS A 132 24.22 15.71 -2.00
N PRO A 133 25.53 15.65 -2.33
CA PRO A 133 26.15 16.57 -3.29
C PRO A 133 25.53 16.46 -4.69
N GLY A 134 25.14 15.26 -5.12
CA GLY A 134 24.45 15.07 -6.39
C GLY A 134 23.08 15.76 -6.46
N SER A 135 22.30 15.75 -5.38
CA SER A 135 21.01 16.44 -5.31
C SER A 135 21.20 17.95 -5.27
N ARG A 136 22.19 18.43 -4.51
CA ARG A 136 22.55 19.86 -4.44
C ARG A 136 22.94 20.40 -5.81
N LEU A 137 23.83 19.71 -6.53
CA LEU A 137 24.25 20.10 -7.89
C LEU A 137 23.07 20.11 -8.86
N ALA A 138 22.24 19.07 -8.83
CA ALA A 138 21.06 18.98 -9.68
C ALA A 138 20.08 20.13 -9.43
N LEU A 139 19.85 20.48 -8.16
CA LEU A 139 19.01 21.61 -7.76
C LEU A 139 19.61 22.95 -8.17
N GLN A 140 20.91 23.14 -8.02
CA GLN A 140 21.60 24.37 -8.40
C GLN A 140 21.50 24.61 -9.91
N ILE A 141 21.81 23.59 -10.72
CA ILE A 141 21.68 23.65 -12.18
C ILE A 141 20.23 23.98 -12.56
N PHE A 142 19.26 23.31 -11.94
CA PHE A 142 17.84 23.55 -12.22
C PHE A 142 17.39 24.97 -11.82
N ALA A 143 17.86 25.48 -10.68
CA ALA A 143 17.55 26.84 -10.22
C ALA A 143 18.13 27.91 -11.16
N VAL A 144 19.38 27.75 -11.59
CA VAL A 144 20.05 28.67 -12.53
C VAL A 144 19.42 28.59 -13.91
N ALA A 145 19.13 27.39 -14.42
CA ALA A 145 18.44 27.21 -15.69
C ALA A 145 17.10 27.96 -15.73
N ARG A 146 16.35 27.93 -14.62
CA ARG A 146 15.10 28.68 -14.47
C ARG A 146 15.32 30.19 -14.39
N LYS A 147 16.26 30.65 -13.57
CA LYS A 147 16.58 32.09 -13.42
C LYS A 147 17.00 32.72 -14.75
N THR A 148 17.67 31.95 -15.60
CA THR A 148 18.22 32.37 -16.90
C THR A 148 17.32 32.02 -18.08
N HIS A 149 16.06 31.63 -17.84
CA HIS A 149 15.07 31.29 -18.86
C HIS A 149 15.51 30.20 -19.86
N GLN A 150 16.31 29.23 -19.42
CA GLN A 150 16.60 28.04 -20.21
C GLN A 150 15.37 27.15 -20.32
N ASN A 151 15.28 26.38 -21.40
CA ASN A 151 14.19 25.43 -21.61
C ASN A 151 14.25 24.31 -20.58
N ASN A 152 13.38 24.36 -19.58
CA ASN A 152 13.23 23.29 -18.61
C ASN A 152 12.26 22.26 -19.15
N THR A 153 12.68 21.00 -19.21
CA THR A 153 11.79 19.91 -19.64
C THR A 153 11.18 19.19 -18.46
N ARG A 154 10.06 18.53 -18.75
CA ARG A 154 9.47 17.51 -17.87
C ARG A 154 10.48 16.42 -17.49
N GLY A 155 11.39 16.08 -18.42
CA GLY A 155 12.48 15.12 -18.21
C GLY A 155 13.44 15.57 -17.10
N MET A 156 13.93 16.82 -17.17
CA MET A 156 14.82 17.38 -16.14
C MET A 156 14.19 17.35 -14.75
N PHE A 157 12.92 17.76 -14.64
CA PHE A 157 12.22 17.74 -13.36
C PHE A 157 11.97 16.32 -12.84
N GLY A 158 11.60 15.39 -13.72
CA GLY A 158 11.46 13.98 -13.38
C GLY A 158 12.76 13.34 -12.89
N THR A 159 13.88 13.69 -13.52
CA THR A 159 15.23 13.25 -13.11
C THR A 159 15.65 13.88 -11.78
N LEU A 160 15.38 15.17 -11.57
CA LEU A 160 15.63 15.84 -10.30
C LEU A 160 14.89 15.17 -9.13
N LEU A 161 13.60 14.88 -9.30
CA LEU A 161 12.83 14.13 -8.30
C LEU A 161 13.40 12.73 -8.07
N ALA A 162 13.80 12.03 -9.14
CA ALA A 162 14.41 10.72 -9.03
C ALA A 162 15.73 10.75 -8.24
N ILE A 163 16.60 11.73 -8.50
CA ILE A 163 17.86 11.92 -7.75
C ILE A 163 17.57 12.08 -6.25
N CYS A 164 16.64 12.97 -5.89
CA CYS A 164 16.28 13.21 -4.49
C CYS A 164 15.73 11.93 -3.84
N LEU A 165 14.85 11.20 -4.54
CA LEU A 165 14.25 9.97 -4.02
C LEU A 165 15.27 8.83 -3.87
N ILE A 166 16.21 8.66 -4.80
CA ILE A 166 17.26 7.63 -4.69
C ILE A 166 18.23 7.96 -3.55
N ASN A 167 18.50 9.25 -3.31
CA ASN A 167 19.29 9.73 -2.18
C ASN A 167 18.51 9.76 -0.85
N THR A 168 17.26 9.27 -0.82
CA THR A 168 16.37 9.22 0.35
C THR A 168 15.99 10.59 0.94
N GLU A 169 16.14 11.66 0.17
CA GLU A 169 15.78 13.04 0.51
C GLU A 169 14.32 13.33 0.14
N ILE A 170 13.40 12.58 0.75
CA ILE A 170 11.97 12.58 0.38
C ILE A 170 11.27 13.91 0.68
N ILE A 171 11.67 14.60 1.75
CA ILE A 171 11.19 15.95 2.08
C ILE A 171 11.55 16.91 0.93
N LEU A 172 12.80 16.89 0.48
CA LEU A 172 13.27 17.75 -0.61
C LEU A 172 12.46 17.51 -1.90
N ALA A 173 12.27 16.23 -2.25
CA ALA A 173 11.47 15.84 -3.41
C ALA A 173 10.02 16.35 -3.32
N SER A 174 9.39 16.29 -2.13
CA SER A 174 8.04 16.81 -1.91
C SER A 174 7.96 18.35 -2.00
N LEU A 175 8.98 19.07 -1.51
CA LEU A 175 9.05 20.53 -1.59
C LEU A 175 9.27 21.02 -3.02
N ILE A 176 10.13 20.36 -3.78
CA ILE A 176 10.34 20.62 -5.21
C ILE A 176 9.03 20.43 -5.99
N PHE A 177 8.28 19.37 -5.68
CA PHE A 177 6.96 19.14 -6.26
C PHE A 177 5.96 20.25 -5.90
N ALA A 178 5.89 20.63 -4.62
CA ALA A 178 5.05 21.74 -4.17
C ALA A 178 5.41 23.06 -4.85
N PHE A 179 6.71 23.34 -5.04
CA PHE A 179 7.17 24.52 -5.77
C PHE A 179 6.69 24.52 -7.22
N ALA A 180 6.82 23.40 -7.94
CA ALA A 180 6.35 23.27 -9.33
C ALA A 180 4.82 23.43 -9.45
N VAL A 181 4.05 22.90 -8.50
CA VAL A 181 2.59 23.10 -8.44
C VAL A 181 2.26 24.59 -8.27
N LYS A 182 2.84 25.26 -7.26
CA LYS A 182 2.62 26.68 -7.00
C LYS A 182 2.98 27.56 -8.19
N GLU A 183 4.07 27.23 -8.88
CA GLU A 183 4.48 27.94 -10.07
C GLU A 183 3.52 27.75 -11.23
N TRP A 184 3.11 26.52 -11.52
CA TRP A 184 2.16 26.23 -12.59
C TRP A 184 0.85 27.02 -12.39
N GLN A 185 0.39 27.15 -11.14
CA GLN A 185 -0.80 27.94 -10.81
C GLN A 185 -0.66 29.45 -11.06
N ARG A 186 0.56 29.99 -11.03
CA ARG A 186 0.79 31.41 -11.32
C ARG A 186 0.69 31.74 -12.81
N HIS A 187 0.79 30.73 -13.69
CA HIS A 187 0.88 30.97 -15.14
C HIS A 187 -0.44 31.31 -15.85
N PRO A 188 -1.60 30.67 -15.56
CA PRO A 188 -2.88 31.03 -16.20
C PRO A 188 -3.31 32.48 -15.96
N ALA A 189 -2.79 33.14 -14.92
CA ALA A 189 -3.02 34.55 -14.67
C ALA A 189 -2.47 35.48 -15.75
N LEU A 190 -1.43 35.04 -16.46
CA LEU A 190 -0.71 35.87 -17.43
C LEU A 190 -1.25 35.71 -18.86
N VAL A 191 -1.75 34.52 -19.23
CA VAL A 191 -2.20 34.23 -20.61
C VAL A 191 -3.59 34.82 -20.89
N GLY A 192 -4.49 34.84 -19.90
CA GLY A 192 -5.87 35.33 -20.07
C GLY A 192 -6.02 36.86 -20.16
N LEU A 193 -4.95 37.63 -20.00
CA LEU A 193 -4.98 39.11 -20.06
C LEU A 193 -4.47 39.66 -21.41
N GLY A 194 -3.95 38.82 -22.31
CA GLY A 194 -3.22 39.27 -23.50
C GLY A 194 -3.94 39.13 -24.84
N HIS A 195 -5.21 38.71 -24.87
CA HIS A 195 -5.87 38.30 -26.11
C HIS A 195 -6.81 39.34 -26.76
N GLU A 196 -6.93 40.55 -26.21
CA GLU A 196 -7.83 41.59 -26.76
C GLU A 196 -7.12 42.82 -27.36
N SER A 197 -5.78 42.85 -27.44
CA SER A 197 -5.07 43.99 -28.06
C SER A 197 -4.32 43.55 -29.32
N ASP A 198 -4.91 43.86 -30.47
CA ASP A 198 -4.50 43.50 -31.85
C ASP A 198 -3.21 44.20 -32.36
N SER A 199 -2.31 44.66 -31.50
CA SER A 199 -1.13 45.43 -31.91
C SER A 199 0.18 44.65 -31.71
N VAL A 200 0.70 44.15 -32.84
CA VAL A 200 2.11 44.03 -33.29
C VAL A 200 3.19 44.17 -32.20
N ASP A 201 4.10 43.20 -32.17
CA ASP A 201 5.25 42.99 -31.24
C ASP A 201 4.99 42.05 -30.06
N VAL A 202 4.83 40.75 -30.37
CA VAL A 202 4.80 39.67 -29.37
C VAL A 202 6.19 39.57 -28.70
N PRO A 203 6.32 39.88 -27.39
CA PRO A 203 7.58 39.73 -26.67
C PRO A 203 8.04 38.26 -26.66
N PRO A 204 9.35 37.98 -26.51
CA PRO A 204 9.91 36.65 -26.58
C PRO A 204 9.16 35.67 -25.66
N SER A 205 8.80 34.52 -26.22
CA SER A 205 8.02 33.47 -25.56
C SER A 205 8.53 33.19 -24.15
N ARG A 206 7.71 33.51 -23.14
CA ARG A 206 8.01 33.16 -21.76
C ARG A 206 8.11 31.62 -21.67
N PRO A 207 9.09 31.08 -20.93
CA PRO A 207 9.24 29.65 -20.77
C PRO A 207 7.96 29.06 -20.18
N GLU A 208 7.44 28.02 -20.84
CA GLU A 208 6.24 27.31 -20.41
C GLU A 208 6.45 26.76 -18.98
N PRO A 209 5.51 26.98 -18.06
CA PRO A 209 5.62 26.49 -16.69
C PRO A 209 5.65 24.98 -16.72
N LEU A 210 6.53 24.36 -15.93
CA LEU A 210 6.61 22.91 -15.84
C LEU A 210 5.32 22.37 -15.21
N PRO A 211 4.48 21.62 -15.94
CA PRO A 211 3.27 21.08 -15.35
C PRO A 211 3.65 19.97 -14.38
N ALA A 212 3.27 20.12 -13.11
CA ALA A 212 3.30 19.02 -12.15
C ALA A 212 2.33 17.93 -12.65
N THR A 213 2.81 16.69 -12.73
CA THR A 213 2.01 15.58 -13.31
C THR A 213 1.69 14.49 -12.30
N HIS A 214 0.59 13.77 -12.53
CA HIS A 214 0.19 12.62 -11.71
C HIS A 214 1.31 11.58 -11.54
N GLU A 215 2.06 11.28 -12.61
CA GLU A 215 3.17 10.32 -12.57
C GLU A 215 4.30 10.75 -11.60
N MET A 216 4.53 12.05 -11.46
CA MET A 216 5.51 12.58 -10.50
C MET A 216 5.01 12.41 -9.07
N LEU A 217 3.73 12.71 -8.82
CA LEU A 217 3.10 12.46 -7.52
C LEU A 217 3.16 10.97 -7.15
N LYS A 218 2.84 10.09 -8.09
CA LYS A 218 2.89 8.63 -7.89
C LYS A 218 4.31 8.15 -7.53
N LYS A 219 5.34 8.68 -8.19
CA LYS A 219 6.75 8.41 -7.86
C LYS A 219 7.13 8.87 -6.45
N LEU A 220 6.62 10.02 -5.99
CA LEU A 220 6.86 10.55 -4.64
C LEU A 220 6.14 9.77 -3.55
N VAL A 221 4.89 9.41 -3.80
CA VAL A 221 4.02 8.74 -2.83
C VAL A 221 4.44 7.28 -2.63
N ARG A 222 5.03 6.62 -3.63
CA ARG A 222 5.43 5.20 -3.55
C ARG A 222 6.47 4.91 -2.45
N PRO A 223 7.57 5.67 -2.30
CA PRO A 223 8.48 5.51 -1.17
C PRO A 223 7.85 5.77 0.19
N ILE A 224 6.98 6.79 0.33
CA ILE A 224 6.22 7.07 1.57
C ILE A 224 5.38 5.85 1.94
N LYS A 225 4.58 5.35 0.99
CA LYS A 225 3.74 4.15 1.16
C LYS A 225 4.56 2.98 1.66
N ARG A 226 5.70 2.74 1.01
CA ARG A 226 6.59 1.63 1.35
C ARG A 226 7.08 1.73 2.80
N ILE A 227 7.50 2.92 3.23
CA ILE A 227 7.97 3.15 4.60
C ILE A 227 6.84 2.86 5.59
N PHE A 228 5.61 3.30 5.32
CA PHE A 228 4.46 2.97 6.17
C PHE A 228 4.12 1.48 6.19
N GLU A 229 4.31 0.76 5.08
CA GLU A 229 4.07 -0.69 4.99
C GLU A 229 5.15 -1.52 5.71
N THR A 230 6.39 -1.02 5.83
CA THR A 230 7.52 -1.81 6.36
C THR A 230 7.61 -1.89 7.90
N ASN A 231 6.57 -1.49 8.65
CA ASN A 231 6.54 -1.44 10.13
C ASN A 231 7.89 -0.97 10.71
N VAL A 232 8.26 0.24 10.31
CA VAL A 232 9.64 0.71 10.37
C VAL A 232 10.04 0.97 11.82
N LYS A 233 11.06 0.24 12.29
CA LYS A 233 11.74 0.49 13.57
C LYS A 233 12.56 1.78 13.59
N ASP A 234 12.72 2.43 12.44
CA ASP A 234 13.46 3.68 12.25
C ASP A 234 12.49 4.90 12.35
N PRO A 235 12.41 5.54 13.53
CA PRO A 235 11.52 6.69 13.74
C PRO A 235 11.90 7.89 12.87
N GLU A 236 13.16 8.02 12.46
CA GLU A 236 13.65 9.13 11.64
C GLU A 236 13.10 9.02 10.22
N ALA A 237 13.20 7.84 9.60
CA ALA A 237 12.61 7.60 8.28
C ALA A 237 11.08 7.72 8.26
N LEU A 238 10.42 7.36 9.37
CA LEU A 238 9.00 7.59 9.54
C LEU A 238 8.70 9.11 9.60
N GLY A 239 9.43 9.85 10.42
CA GLY A 239 9.28 11.31 10.56
C GLY A 239 9.49 12.06 9.24
N THR A 240 10.53 11.70 8.47
CA THR A 240 10.77 12.33 7.15
C THR A 240 9.65 12.03 6.15
N SER A 241 9.11 10.81 6.18
CA SER A 241 7.98 10.40 5.33
C SER A 241 6.68 11.12 5.72
N LEU A 242 6.44 11.31 7.02
CA LEU A 242 5.29 12.07 7.53
C LEU A 242 5.40 13.54 7.14
N GLN A 243 6.58 14.16 7.27
CA GLN A 243 6.79 15.54 6.84
C GLN A 243 6.60 15.72 5.32
N ALA A 244 7.13 14.78 4.52
CA ALA A 244 6.92 14.80 3.08
C ALA A 244 5.44 14.63 2.69
N LEU A 245 4.72 13.74 3.40
CA LEU A 245 3.29 13.57 3.21
C LEU A 245 2.49 14.81 3.63
N ALA A 246 2.88 15.47 4.72
CA ALA A 246 2.27 16.72 5.17
C ALA A 246 2.42 17.84 4.13
N ASN A 247 3.60 17.94 3.49
CA ASN A 247 3.81 18.89 2.39
C ASN A 247 2.84 18.65 1.22
N LEU A 248 2.59 17.38 0.86
CA LEU A 248 1.61 17.02 -0.17
C LEU A 248 0.16 17.23 0.29
N ALA A 249 -0.12 16.99 1.58
CA ALA A 249 -1.44 17.22 2.18
C ALA A 249 -1.79 18.72 2.17
N VAL A 250 -0.82 19.62 2.43
CA VAL A 250 -1.02 21.08 2.31
C VAL A 250 -1.45 21.46 0.88
N LEU A 251 -0.87 20.86 -0.15
CA LEU A 251 -1.31 21.12 -1.54
C LEU A 251 -2.74 20.64 -1.79
N LEU A 252 -3.13 19.50 -1.20
CA LEU A 252 -4.49 18.96 -1.31
C LEU A 252 -5.53 19.81 -0.56
N ASP A 253 -5.18 20.22 0.66
CA ASP A 253 -6.01 21.06 1.54
C ASP A 253 -6.30 22.41 0.87
N ASN A 254 -5.25 23.02 0.32
CA ASN A 254 -5.35 24.27 -0.44
C ASN A 254 -5.90 24.10 -1.86
N ARG A 255 -6.38 22.92 -2.26
CA ARG A 255 -6.91 22.63 -3.62
C ARG A 255 -5.94 22.99 -4.75
N GLN A 256 -4.63 22.81 -4.52
CA GLN A 256 -3.60 23.26 -5.45
C GLN A 256 -3.20 22.24 -6.53
N LEU A 257 -3.55 20.97 -6.37
CA LEU A 257 -3.11 19.92 -7.30
C LEU A 257 -3.81 20.04 -8.67
N PRO A 258 -3.06 20.06 -9.79
CA PRO A 258 -3.58 20.40 -11.11
C PRO A 258 -4.10 19.20 -11.91
N PHE A 259 -4.44 18.09 -11.25
CA PHE A 259 -4.89 16.87 -11.92
C PHE A 259 -5.88 16.08 -11.05
N SER A 260 -6.78 15.34 -11.69
CA SER A 260 -7.87 14.57 -11.05
C SER A 260 -7.44 13.26 -10.40
N PRO A 261 -6.48 12.48 -10.94
CA PRO A 261 -6.14 11.18 -10.37
C PRO A 261 -5.37 11.32 -9.05
N LEU A 262 -6.11 11.40 -7.94
CA LEU A 262 -5.55 11.60 -6.60
C LEU A 262 -5.54 10.32 -5.76
N SER A 263 -6.10 9.21 -6.26
CA SER A 263 -6.21 7.95 -5.53
C SER A 263 -4.90 7.50 -4.84
N PRO A 264 -3.70 7.53 -5.48
CA PRO A 264 -2.48 7.11 -4.81
C PRO A 264 -2.13 7.95 -3.58
N LEU A 265 -2.28 9.29 -3.67
CA LEU A 265 -2.02 10.19 -2.55
C LEU A 265 -3.05 10.00 -1.43
N LEU A 266 -4.34 9.98 -1.78
CA LEU A 266 -5.43 9.75 -0.82
C LEU A 266 -5.24 8.42 -0.08
N ARG A 267 -4.83 7.36 -0.78
CA ARG A 267 -4.47 6.07 -0.15
C ARG A 267 -3.39 6.22 0.88
N VAL A 268 -2.30 6.92 0.57
CA VAL A 268 -1.21 7.08 1.55
C VAL A 268 -1.60 7.99 2.71
N LEU A 269 -2.41 9.02 2.46
CA LEU A 269 -2.94 9.89 3.53
C LEU A 269 -3.74 9.09 4.57
N TYR A 270 -4.71 8.25 4.16
CA TYR A 270 -5.48 7.51 5.16
C TYR A 270 -4.77 6.26 5.72
N HIS A 271 -3.69 5.80 5.09
CA HIS A 271 -2.78 4.78 5.62
C HIS A 271 -1.68 5.38 6.51
N CYS A 272 -1.74 6.69 6.80
CA CYS A 272 -0.83 7.33 7.75
C CYS A 272 -0.86 6.57 9.09
N PRO A 273 0.30 6.13 9.61
CA PRO A 273 0.36 5.47 10.90
C PRO A 273 -0.05 6.46 12.01
N ARG A 274 -0.70 5.94 13.05
CA ARG A 274 -1.07 6.71 14.23
C ARG A 274 0.15 6.84 15.13
N VAL A 275 0.84 7.97 15.03
CA VAL A 275 2.00 8.32 15.84
C VAL A 275 1.90 9.76 16.31
N ASP A 276 2.46 10.05 17.48
CA ASP A 276 2.51 11.40 18.05
C ASP A 276 3.69 12.22 17.52
N THR A 277 3.99 12.06 16.22
CA THR A 277 5.02 12.83 15.54
C THR A 277 4.44 14.16 15.05
N GLU A 278 5.12 15.25 15.38
CA GLU A 278 4.78 16.57 14.87
C GLU A 278 5.44 16.81 13.50
N VAL A 279 4.71 17.51 12.64
CA VAL A 279 5.19 17.95 11.33
C VAL A 279 4.89 19.43 11.15
N TRP A 280 5.75 20.10 10.40
CA TRP A 280 5.53 21.48 10.04
C TRP A 280 4.57 21.58 8.86
N ILE A 281 3.65 22.54 8.94
CA ILE A 281 2.76 22.89 7.84
C ILE A 281 2.76 24.40 7.64
N VAL A 282 2.35 24.80 6.44
CA VAL A 282 2.13 26.20 6.09
C VAL A 282 0.63 26.42 6.09
N ASP A 283 0.15 27.30 6.96
CA ASP A 283 -1.26 27.64 7.02
C ASP A 283 -1.71 28.47 5.80
N ALA A 284 -3.02 28.75 5.71
CA ALA A 284 -3.58 29.57 4.64
C ALA A 284 -3.00 31.00 4.58
N ASN A 285 -2.45 31.50 5.70
CA ASN A 285 -1.82 32.82 5.79
C ASN A 285 -0.32 32.79 5.45
N GLY A 286 0.22 31.62 5.07
CA GLY A 286 1.64 31.45 4.79
C GLY A 286 2.51 31.32 6.04
N LYS A 287 1.94 31.29 7.25
CA LYS A 287 2.67 31.11 8.51
C LYS A 287 2.98 29.62 8.73
N THR A 288 4.17 29.35 9.24
CA THR A 288 4.60 27.99 9.56
C THR A 288 4.17 27.62 10.98
N LYS A 289 3.57 26.43 11.14
CA LYS A 289 3.20 25.89 12.46
C LYS A 289 3.49 24.40 12.54
N GLN A 290 3.83 23.91 13.74
CA GLN A 290 3.91 22.48 14.02
C GLN A 290 2.53 21.95 14.41
N VAL A 291 2.19 20.77 13.90
CA VAL A 291 0.94 20.08 14.19
C VAL A 291 1.19 18.57 14.29
N ASN A 292 0.38 17.87 15.07
CA ASN A 292 0.37 16.40 15.06
C ASN A 292 0.04 15.88 13.66
N ALA A 293 0.94 15.09 13.07
CA ALA A 293 0.86 14.67 11.67
C ALA A 293 -0.41 13.86 11.38
N TYR A 294 -0.70 12.88 12.23
CA TYR A 294 -1.83 11.98 12.06
C TYR A 294 -3.16 12.75 12.09
N ARG A 295 -3.37 13.59 13.10
CA ARG A 295 -4.58 14.43 13.21
C ARG A 295 -4.73 15.34 12.00
N TYR A 296 -3.70 16.11 11.67
CA TYR A 296 -3.74 17.04 10.55
C TYR A 296 -4.09 16.35 9.21
N ILE A 297 -3.43 15.24 8.89
CA ILE A 297 -3.67 14.49 7.65
C ILE A 297 -5.12 14.01 7.55
N HIS A 298 -5.69 13.52 8.65
CA HIS A 298 -7.08 13.08 8.69
C HIS A 298 -8.08 14.24 8.59
N ASP A 299 -7.75 15.39 9.18
CA ASP A 299 -8.57 16.60 9.07
C ASP A 299 -8.57 17.14 7.62
N VAL A 300 -7.44 17.04 6.89
CA VAL A 300 -7.36 17.40 5.47
C VAL A 300 -8.29 16.52 4.62
N LEU A 301 -8.35 15.22 4.90
CA LEU A 301 -9.26 14.30 4.18
C LEU A 301 -10.72 14.61 4.49
N GLU A 302 -11.04 14.97 5.73
CA GLU A 302 -12.40 15.37 6.11
C GLU A 302 -12.81 16.67 5.45
N ARG A 303 -11.95 17.71 5.47
CA ARG A 303 -12.18 18.96 4.72
C ARG A 303 -12.26 18.74 3.22
N LEU A 304 -11.57 17.73 2.68
CA LEU A 304 -11.74 17.33 1.29
C LEU A 304 -13.16 16.80 1.02
N ILE A 305 -13.67 15.92 1.87
CA ILE A 305 -15.00 15.32 1.72
C ILE A 305 -16.11 16.36 1.90
N THR A 306 -15.98 17.28 2.86
CA THR A 306 -17.00 18.32 3.11
C THR A 306 -17.05 19.38 2.01
N SER A 307 -16.02 19.47 1.15
CA SER A 307 -15.93 20.46 0.09
C SER A 307 -15.25 19.87 -1.16
N LEU A 308 -15.89 18.86 -1.75
CA LEU A 308 -15.39 18.17 -2.93
C LEU A 308 -15.34 19.10 -4.16
N PRO A 309 -14.38 18.94 -5.09
CA PRO A 309 -14.29 19.77 -6.28
C PRO A 309 -15.38 19.42 -7.31
N ASN A 310 -16.29 20.36 -7.60
CA ASN A 310 -17.46 20.15 -8.48
C ASN A 310 -17.15 20.28 -9.98
N GLY A 311 -15.96 20.79 -10.34
CA GLY A 311 -15.59 21.06 -11.74
C GLY A 311 -16.21 22.32 -12.35
N ARG A 312 -17.18 22.96 -11.69
CA ARG A 312 -17.61 24.31 -12.04
C ARG A 312 -16.47 25.26 -11.70
N GLY A 313 -15.78 25.77 -12.73
CA GLY A 313 -14.84 26.89 -12.55
C GLY A 313 -15.53 28.03 -11.80
N PRO A 314 -14.78 28.90 -11.10
CA PRO A 314 -15.37 30.02 -10.37
C PRO A 314 -16.32 30.77 -11.31
N SER A 315 -17.62 30.74 -10.99
CA SER A 315 -18.66 31.28 -11.86
C SER A 315 -18.29 32.72 -12.17
N ARG A 316 -18.03 33.04 -13.44
CA ARG A 316 -17.70 34.39 -13.91
C ARG A 316 -18.86 35.40 -13.70
N SER A 317 -19.97 34.94 -13.15
CA SER A 317 -21.16 35.73 -12.84
C SER A 317 -20.99 36.49 -11.53
N SER A 318 -20.48 37.72 -11.62
CA SER A 318 -21.09 38.94 -11.07
C SER A 318 -20.03 39.96 -10.67
N SER A 319 -19.75 40.85 -11.61
CA SER A 319 -19.51 42.29 -11.43
C SER A 319 -18.50 42.75 -10.38
N SER A 320 -17.37 43.21 -10.93
CA SER A 320 -16.61 44.42 -10.56
C SER A 320 -15.92 44.46 -9.20
N SER A 321 -14.58 44.55 -9.25
CA SER A 321 -13.65 45.08 -8.23
C SER A 321 -13.00 44.15 -7.19
N SER A 322 -13.30 42.84 -7.17
CA SER A 322 -12.58 41.95 -6.23
C SER A 322 -11.14 41.65 -6.69
N SER A 323 -10.20 42.10 -5.86
CA SER A 323 -8.74 41.98 -5.92
C SER A 323 -8.19 40.81 -6.76
N MET A 324 -7.27 41.11 -7.69
CA MET A 324 -6.49 40.13 -8.48
C MET A 324 -5.78 39.05 -7.63
N LEU A 325 -5.65 39.26 -6.32
CA LEU A 325 -5.02 38.33 -5.39
C LEU A 325 -5.92 37.14 -4.99
N ASP A 326 -7.22 37.17 -5.28
CA ASP A 326 -8.18 36.18 -4.78
C ASP A 326 -8.58 35.10 -5.82
N ARG A 327 -7.72 34.87 -6.84
CA ARG A 327 -7.91 33.75 -7.77
C ARG A 327 -7.71 32.43 -7.03
N ARG A 328 -8.83 31.85 -6.60
CA ARG A 328 -8.87 30.56 -5.90
C ARG A 328 -8.21 29.46 -6.76
N PRO A 329 -7.36 28.63 -6.17
CA PRO A 329 -6.75 27.49 -6.84
C PRO A 329 -7.85 26.52 -7.32
N VAL A 330 -7.86 26.20 -8.62
CA VAL A 330 -8.88 25.34 -9.24
C VAL A 330 -8.32 23.92 -9.35
N MET A 331 -8.56 23.10 -8.34
CA MET A 331 -8.39 21.65 -8.43
C MET A 331 -9.47 21.10 -9.40
N PRO A 332 -9.11 20.26 -10.38
CA PRO A 332 -10.10 19.63 -11.25
C PRO A 332 -10.98 18.65 -10.47
N PRO A 333 -12.18 18.29 -10.97
CA PRO A 333 -13.06 17.34 -10.30
C PRO A 333 -12.36 15.99 -10.14
N LEU A 334 -12.63 15.30 -9.04
CA LEU A 334 -12.02 13.99 -8.76
C LEU A 334 -12.42 12.94 -9.79
N ASP A 335 -11.55 11.96 -9.99
CA ASP A 335 -11.85 10.76 -10.78
C ASP A 335 -12.55 9.68 -9.94
N LEU A 336 -13.18 8.71 -10.61
CA LEU A 336 -13.91 7.60 -9.96
C LEU A 336 -13.03 6.85 -8.93
N HIS A 337 -11.75 6.65 -9.25
CA HIS A 337 -10.80 5.99 -8.36
C HIS A 337 -10.55 6.78 -7.07
N ALA A 338 -10.46 8.11 -7.13
CA ALA A 338 -10.36 8.97 -5.95
C ALA A 338 -11.65 8.92 -5.11
N TYR A 339 -12.84 8.92 -5.72
CA TYR A 339 -14.11 8.72 -5.00
C TYR A 339 -14.15 7.38 -4.27
N ASN A 340 -13.85 6.28 -4.97
CA ASN A 340 -13.73 4.95 -4.36
C ASN A 340 -12.74 4.91 -3.18
N THR A 341 -11.66 5.68 -3.30
CA THR A 341 -10.66 5.80 -2.23
C THR A 341 -11.20 6.56 -1.02
N LEU A 342 -11.97 7.63 -1.22
CA LEU A 342 -12.63 8.40 -0.16
C LEU A 342 -13.78 7.61 0.48
N LEU A 343 -14.58 6.87 -0.31
CA LEU A 343 -15.62 5.97 0.21
C LEU A 343 -15.02 4.90 1.12
N HIS A 344 -13.93 4.27 0.67
CA HIS A 344 -13.20 3.31 1.50
C HIS A 344 -12.69 3.98 2.79
N TYR A 345 -12.16 5.20 2.72
CA TYR A 345 -11.76 5.95 3.90
C TYR A 345 -12.93 6.25 4.86
N ALA A 346 -14.01 6.83 4.36
CA ALA A 346 -15.20 7.18 5.15
C ALA A 346 -15.78 5.95 5.86
N LEU A 347 -15.96 4.85 5.12
CA LEU A 347 -16.62 3.65 5.62
C LEU A 347 -15.71 2.72 6.42
N ARG A 348 -14.40 2.65 6.11
CA ARG A 348 -13.49 1.71 6.80
C ARG A 348 -12.61 2.36 7.85
N HIS A 349 -12.22 3.61 7.64
CA HIS A 349 -11.32 4.31 8.55
C HIS A 349 -12.08 5.21 9.52
N ARG A 350 -13.11 5.92 9.04
CA ARG A 350 -13.94 6.80 9.86
C ARG A 350 -15.21 6.14 10.39
N LEU A 351 -15.60 4.97 9.84
CA LEU A 351 -16.86 4.29 10.15
C LEU A 351 -18.06 5.25 10.11
N SER A 352 -18.07 6.19 9.15
CA SER A 352 -19.09 7.25 9.05
C SER A 352 -19.90 7.09 7.77
N PRO A 353 -21.12 6.53 7.85
CA PRO A 353 -22.05 6.47 6.72
C PRO A 353 -22.38 7.85 6.17
N ALA A 354 -22.57 8.86 7.02
CA ALA A 354 -22.88 10.22 6.59
C ALA A 354 -21.80 10.85 5.67
N LEU A 355 -20.51 10.58 5.94
CA LEU A 355 -19.44 10.99 5.03
C LEU A 355 -19.50 10.23 3.71
N ALA A 356 -19.84 8.93 3.74
CA ALA A 356 -20.00 8.14 2.52
C ALA A 356 -21.18 8.62 1.67
N ASP A 357 -22.31 8.95 2.29
CA ASP A 357 -23.48 9.51 1.63
C ASP A 357 -23.15 10.86 0.97
N THR A 358 -22.41 11.72 1.67
CA THR A 358 -21.92 12.99 1.11
C THR A 358 -21.07 12.74 -0.15
N ILE A 359 -20.18 11.74 -0.11
CA ILE A 359 -19.32 11.38 -1.24
C ILE A 359 -20.15 10.81 -2.40
N MET A 360 -21.08 9.89 -2.13
CA MET A 360 -21.94 9.27 -3.13
C MET A 360 -22.85 10.29 -3.82
N LYS A 361 -23.54 11.12 -3.02
CA LYS A 361 -24.40 12.19 -3.51
C LYS A 361 -23.62 13.14 -4.40
N HIS A 362 -22.44 13.56 -3.95
CA HIS A 362 -21.60 14.45 -4.75
C HIS A 362 -21.18 13.80 -6.08
N MET A 363 -20.73 12.55 -6.03
CA MET A 363 -20.27 11.81 -7.20
C MET A 363 -21.35 11.63 -8.27
N VAL A 364 -22.59 11.32 -7.86
CA VAL A 364 -23.70 10.97 -8.75
C VAL A 364 -24.57 12.19 -9.12
N GLU A 365 -24.75 13.16 -8.23
CA GLU A 365 -25.73 14.24 -8.41
C GLU A 365 -25.08 15.62 -8.60
N GLU A 366 -24.05 15.96 -7.81
CA GLU A 366 -23.55 17.35 -7.72
C GLU A 366 -22.35 17.63 -8.64
N ARG A 367 -21.55 16.60 -8.97
CA ARG A 367 -20.38 16.69 -9.84
C ARG A 367 -20.80 17.09 -11.25
N THR A 368 -20.09 18.06 -11.84
CA THR A 368 -20.32 18.42 -13.26
C THR A 368 -19.59 17.45 -14.19
N ALA A 369 -20.40 16.84 -15.07
CA ALA A 369 -20.40 15.43 -15.43
C ALA A 369 -20.57 14.51 -14.20
N PRO A 370 -21.76 13.99 -13.92
CA PRO A 370 -21.95 12.88 -12.98
C PRO A 370 -21.05 11.69 -13.28
N LEU A 371 -20.69 10.92 -12.25
CA LEU A 371 -20.05 9.61 -12.42
C LEU A 371 -21.01 8.51 -12.00
N GLU A 372 -21.02 7.43 -12.77
CA GLU A 372 -21.72 6.21 -12.40
C GLU A 372 -20.86 5.35 -11.45
N PRO A 373 -21.45 4.80 -10.38
CA PRO A 373 -20.78 3.82 -9.53
C PRO A 373 -20.39 2.55 -10.31
N ASP A 374 -19.15 2.09 -10.14
CA ASP A 374 -18.64 0.85 -10.74
C ASP A 374 -18.71 -0.36 -9.78
N ASN A 375 -18.32 -1.53 -10.28
CA ASN A 375 -18.19 -2.75 -9.47
C ASN A 375 -17.31 -2.54 -8.23
N THR A 376 -16.24 -1.74 -8.35
CA THR A 376 -15.37 -1.42 -7.22
C THR A 376 -16.13 -0.64 -6.15
N THR A 377 -16.94 0.34 -6.56
CA THR A 377 -17.77 1.17 -5.68
C THR A 377 -18.71 0.30 -4.87
N TYR A 378 -19.52 -0.53 -5.53
CA TYR A 378 -20.49 -1.39 -4.84
C TYR A 378 -19.81 -2.46 -3.99
N ASN A 379 -18.68 -3.01 -4.41
CA ASN A 379 -17.92 -3.92 -3.56
C ASN A 379 -17.42 -3.23 -2.28
N ILE A 380 -16.99 -1.96 -2.35
CA ILE A 380 -16.61 -1.19 -1.15
C ILE A 380 -17.83 -1.01 -0.23
N LEU A 381 -18.98 -0.66 -0.78
CA LEU A 381 -20.24 -0.49 -0.03
C LEU A 381 -20.67 -1.80 0.62
N LEU A 382 -20.76 -2.90 -0.13
CA LEU A 382 -21.12 -4.23 0.35
C LEU A 382 -20.19 -4.68 1.48
N ARG A 383 -18.87 -4.55 1.27
CA ARG A 383 -17.88 -4.93 2.28
C ARG A 383 -18.07 -4.10 3.55
N SER A 384 -18.42 -2.82 3.41
CA SER A 384 -18.54 -1.90 4.54
C SER A 384 -19.86 -2.09 5.30
N GLY A 385 -21.00 -2.20 4.60
CA GLY A 385 -22.28 -2.58 5.20
C GLY A 385 -22.17 -3.90 5.96
N THR A 386 -21.47 -4.88 5.40
CA THR A 386 -21.15 -6.14 6.10
C THR A 386 -20.41 -5.95 7.42
N LEU A 387 -19.43 -5.03 7.46
CA LEU A 387 -18.67 -4.76 8.68
C LEU A 387 -19.48 -4.01 9.72
N SER A 388 -20.20 -2.98 9.28
CA SER A 388 -21.05 -2.14 10.13
C SER A 388 -22.33 -2.83 10.55
N ARG A 389 -22.64 -4.00 9.98
CA ARG A 389 -23.92 -4.73 10.12
C ARG A 389 -25.11 -3.90 9.66
N ASP A 390 -24.89 -3.06 8.65
CA ASP A 390 -25.91 -2.29 7.98
C ASP A 390 -26.46 -3.10 6.80
N SER A 391 -27.65 -3.67 7.00
CA SER A 391 -28.30 -4.52 5.99
C SER A 391 -28.80 -3.73 4.80
N GLU A 392 -29.22 -2.48 4.99
CA GLU A 392 -29.74 -1.63 3.92
C GLU A 392 -28.62 -1.26 2.95
N LEU A 393 -27.48 -0.79 3.47
CA LEU A 393 -26.30 -0.49 2.66
C LEU A 393 -25.79 -1.72 1.90
N ALA A 394 -25.78 -2.89 2.56
CA ALA A 394 -25.36 -4.14 1.92
C ALA A 394 -26.33 -4.57 0.81
N GLN A 395 -27.65 -4.45 1.03
CA GLN A 395 -28.66 -4.78 0.03
C GLN A 395 -28.59 -3.84 -1.16
N ALA A 396 -28.53 -2.52 -0.94
CA ALA A 396 -28.38 -1.52 -2.00
C ALA A 396 -27.14 -1.80 -2.86
N ALA A 397 -26.02 -2.17 -2.24
CA ALA A 397 -24.80 -2.53 -2.97
C ALA A 397 -24.95 -3.80 -3.83
N ILE A 398 -25.68 -4.82 -3.35
CA ILE A 398 -25.94 -6.04 -4.12
C ILE A 398 -26.84 -5.73 -5.31
N SER A 399 -27.92 -4.98 -5.12
CA SER A 399 -28.81 -4.53 -6.21
C SER A 399 -28.05 -3.72 -7.27
N GLY A 400 -27.09 -2.88 -6.85
CA GLY A 400 -26.21 -2.15 -7.76
C GLY A 400 -25.31 -3.06 -8.61
N LEU A 401 -24.66 -4.06 -7.99
CA LEU A 401 -23.81 -5.04 -8.70
C LEU A 401 -24.61 -5.88 -9.71
N GLU A 402 -25.84 -6.22 -9.38
CA GLU A 402 -26.72 -6.96 -10.29
C GLU A 402 -27.16 -6.12 -11.48
N SER A 403 -27.51 -4.85 -11.24
CA SER A 403 -27.87 -3.92 -12.31
C SER A 403 -26.75 -3.77 -13.34
N LEU A 404 -25.49 -3.70 -12.88
CA LEU A 404 -24.31 -3.70 -13.75
C LEU A 404 -24.12 -5.03 -14.51
N SER A 405 -24.48 -6.15 -13.89
CA SER A 405 -24.36 -7.49 -14.50
C SER A 405 -25.43 -7.75 -15.55
N SER A 406 -26.63 -7.21 -15.36
CA SER A 406 -27.77 -7.35 -16.27
C SER A 406 -27.57 -6.58 -17.57
N ILE A 407 -26.91 -5.41 -17.55
CA ILE A 407 -26.62 -4.62 -18.76
C ILE A 407 -25.75 -5.41 -19.76
N ASN A 408 -24.91 -6.32 -19.27
CA ASN A 408 -24.03 -7.13 -20.11
C ASN A 408 -24.69 -8.41 -20.65
N ASN A 409 -25.88 -8.78 -20.15
CA ASN A 409 -26.58 -9.99 -20.56
C ASN A 409 -27.83 -9.62 -21.37
N ASP A 410 -27.83 -10.03 -22.63
CA ASP A 410 -28.89 -9.96 -23.66
C ASP A 410 -30.24 -9.31 -23.23
N PRO A 411 -30.62 -8.13 -23.77
CA PRO A 411 -31.81 -7.37 -23.35
C PRO A 411 -33.16 -8.01 -23.70
N SER A 412 -33.18 -9.25 -24.21
CA SER A 412 -34.36 -9.90 -24.79
C SER A 412 -35.31 -10.58 -23.78
N SER A 413 -35.10 -10.44 -22.45
CA SER A 413 -35.90 -11.15 -21.42
C SER A 413 -36.60 -10.24 -20.38
N THR A 414 -37.09 -9.07 -20.79
CA THR A 414 -37.85 -8.16 -19.91
C THR A 414 -39.35 -8.44 -19.96
N ASN A 415 -39.85 -9.38 -19.16
CA ASN A 415 -41.26 -9.44 -18.80
C ASN A 415 -41.42 -9.16 -17.30
N ASN A 416 -41.79 -7.91 -17.01
CA ASN A 416 -41.93 -7.30 -15.69
C ASN A 416 -43.12 -7.87 -14.90
N THR A 417 -42.84 -8.51 -13.77
CA THR A 417 -43.77 -8.53 -12.62
C THR A 417 -42.98 -8.23 -11.36
N ALA A 418 -43.22 -7.05 -10.77
CA ALA A 418 -42.56 -6.55 -9.56
C ALA A 418 -43.15 -7.21 -8.29
N ALA A 419 -43.05 -8.54 -8.19
CA ALA A 419 -43.37 -9.24 -6.96
C ALA A 419 -42.25 -9.02 -5.93
N VAL A 420 -42.62 -8.96 -4.64
CA VAL A 420 -41.70 -8.90 -3.50
C VAL A 420 -40.91 -10.22 -3.46
N VAL A 421 -39.78 -10.28 -4.16
CA VAL A 421 -38.88 -11.44 -4.14
C VAL A 421 -38.14 -11.44 -2.81
N ASP A 422 -38.05 -12.62 -2.19
CA ASP A 422 -37.27 -12.84 -0.98
C ASP A 422 -35.82 -12.36 -1.19
N THR A 423 -35.34 -11.49 -0.31
CA THR A 423 -33.98 -10.94 -0.36
C THR A 423 -32.91 -12.02 -0.44
N ASP A 424 -33.18 -13.21 0.10
CA ASP A 424 -32.24 -14.34 0.07
C ASP A 424 -32.11 -14.95 -1.34
N GLU A 425 -33.20 -15.02 -2.09
CA GLU A 425 -33.20 -15.56 -3.46
C GLU A 425 -32.48 -14.60 -4.42
N PHE A 426 -32.62 -13.29 -4.18
CA PHE A 426 -31.99 -12.25 -4.98
C PHE A 426 -30.45 -12.32 -4.88
N GLN A 427 -29.90 -12.29 -3.66
CA GLN A 427 -28.44 -12.38 -3.43
C GLN A 427 -27.81 -13.64 -4.04
N ASP A 428 -28.60 -14.71 -4.10
CA ASP A 428 -28.19 -15.99 -4.65
C ASP A 428 -27.92 -15.92 -6.16
N ARG A 429 -28.78 -15.22 -6.89
CA ARG A 429 -28.67 -15.04 -8.35
C ARG A 429 -27.41 -14.27 -8.73
N ALA A 430 -27.06 -13.20 -8.01
CA ALA A 430 -25.82 -12.46 -8.24
C ALA A 430 -24.57 -13.35 -8.19
N ILE A 431 -24.44 -14.14 -7.13
CA ILE A 431 -23.28 -15.00 -6.93
C ILE A 431 -23.23 -16.10 -7.98
N THR A 432 -24.37 -16.72 -8.30
CA THR A 432 -24.43 -17.72 -9.36
C THR A 432 -24.06 -17.12 -10.71
N GLY A 433 -24.48 -15.89 -11.00
CA GLY A 433 -24.06 -15.13 -12.19
C GLY A 433 -22.54 -14.94 -12.25
N LEU A 434 -21.92 -14.50 -11.15
CA LEU A 434 -20.46 -14.34 -11.05
C LEU A 434 -19.72 -15.68 -11.24
N ILE A 435 -20.21 -16.77 -10.64
CA ILE A 435 -19.61 -18.11 -10.79
C ILE A 435 -19.73 -18.59 -12.23
N LYS A 436 -20.88 -18.38 -12.87
CA LYS A 436 -21.10 -18.74 -14.28
C LYS A 436 -20.16 -17.96 -15.19
N ALA A 437 -20.04 -16.64 -14.99
CA ALA A 437 -19.10 -15.79 -15.72
C ALA A 437 -17.65 -16.28 -15.54
N LEU A 438 -17.21 -16.55 -14.30
CA LEU A 438 -15.88 -17.07 -14.02
C LEU A 438 -15.60 -18.44 -14.67
N ARG A 439 -16.62 -19.27 -14.84
CA ARG A 439 -16.49 -20.58 -15.50
C ARG A 439 -16.49 -20.50 -17.02
N ALA A 440 -17.08 -19.45 -17.58
CA ALA A 440 -17.10 -19.19 -19.02
C ALA A 440 -15.77 -18.58 -19.53
N GLN A 441 -15.00 -17.95 -18.64
CA GLN A 441 -13.73 -17.31 -18.99
C GLN A 441 -12.68 -18.33 -19.48
N ASP A 442 -12.06 -18.04 -20.62
CA ASP A 442 -10.93 -18.80 -21.15
C ASP A 442 -9.64 -18.40 -20.41
N LEU A 443 -9.22 -19.26 -19.47
CA LEU A 443 -8.05 -19.06 -18.63
C LEU A 443 -6.72 -19.09 -19.42
N THR A 444 -6.73 -19.36 -20.72
CA THR A 444 -5.51 -19.35 -21.53
C THR A 444 -5.16 -17.96 -22.07
N GLN A 445 -6.11 -17.00 -22.07
CA GLN A 445 -5.89 -15.68 -22.67
C GLN A 445 -5.36 -14.65 -21.65
N PRO A 446 -4.33 -13.84 -21.99
CA PRO A 446 -3.79 -12.82 -21.08
C PRO A 446 -4.77 -11.69 -20.73
N THR A 447 -5.62 -11.28 -21.67
CA THR A 447 -6.61 -10.19 -21.51
C THR A 447 -7.69 -10.54 -20.49
N ALA A 448 -8.09 -11.81 -20.41
CA ALA A 448 -9.03 -12.32 -19.41
C ALA A 448 -8.56 -12.08 -17.96
N ARG A 449 -7.27 -11.80 -17.72
CA ARG A 449 -6.72 -11.68 -16.37
C ARG A 449 -7.31 -10.51 -15.57
N ALA A 450 -7.48 -9.34 -16.19
CA ALA A 450 -8.01 -8.17 -15.50
C ALA A 450 -9.47 -8.40 -15.09
N GLU A 451 -10.27 -8.89 -16.03
CA GLU A 451 -11.67 -9.25 -15.83
C GLU A 451 -11.84 -10.34 -14.78
N ILE A 452 -11.06 -11.43 -14.86
CA ILE A 452 -11.07 -12.51 -13.86
C ILE A 452 -10.73 -11.94 -12.47
N THR A 453 -9.76 -11.04 -12.36
CA THR A 453 -9.37 -10.44 -11.08
C THR A 453 -10.53 -9.64 -10.47
N GLU A 454 -11.25 -8.88 -11.29
CA GLU A 454 -12.43 -8.12 -10.87
C GLU A 454 -13.58 -9.04 -10.44
N LEU A 455 -13.90 -10.05 -11.25
CA LEU A 455 -14.94 -11.05 -10.92
C LEU A 455 -14.62 -11.81 -9.63
N LEU A 456 -13.37 -12.21 -9.43
CA LEU A 456 -12.91 -12.88 -8.21
C LEU A 456 -13.00 -11.96 -6.99
N TYR A 457 -12.72 -10.66 -7.16
CA TYR A 457 -12.87 -9.68 -6.08
C TYR A 457 -14.33 -9.53 -5.67
N SER A 458 -15.26 -9.43 -6.64
CA SER A 458 -16.71 -9.39 -6.37
C SER A 458 -17.18 -10.67 -5.69
N LEU A 459 -16.83 -11.84 -6.23
CA LEU A 459 -17.17 -13.14 -5.65
C LEU A 459 -16.67 -13.25 -4.20
N THR A 460 -15.41 -12.86 -3.95
CA THR A 460 -14.82 -12.90 -2.60
C THR A 460 -15.58 -12.00 -1.64
N THR A 461 -16.01 -10.82 -2.09
CA THR A 461 -16.76 -9.85 -1.28
C THR A 461 -18.13 -10.42 -0.89
N HIS A 462 -18.85 -11.03 -1.83
CA HIS A 462 -20.12 -11.73 -1.56
C HIS A 462 -19.97 -12.92 -0.61
N LEU A 463 -18.99 -13.81 -0.85
CA LEU A 463 -18.76 -14.97 0.02
C LEU A 463 -18.38 -14.52 1.44
N MET A 464 -17.63 -13.43 1.55
CA MET A 464 -17.30 -12.82 2.83
C MET A 464 -18.52 -12.20 3.52
N HIS A 465 -19.43 -11.58 2.76
CA HIS A 465 -20.71 -11.09 3.26
C HIS A 465 -21.51 -12.22 3.93
N TYR A 466 -21.81 -13.31 3.20
CA TYR A 466 -22.49 -14.49 3.74
C TYR A 466 -21.83 -15.07 4.99
N THR A 467 -20.51 -15.13 4.98
CA THR A 467 -19.74 -15.68 6.11
C THR A 467 -19.79 -14.77 7.35
N SER A 468 -19.97 -13.47 7.15
CA SER A 468 -19.97 -12.45 8.21
C SER A 468 -21.37 -12.20 8.77
N THR A 469 -22.41 -12.29 7.94
CA THR A 469 -23.83 -12.16 8.33
C THR A 469 -24.40 -13.43 8.98
N GLY A 470 -23.56 -14.42 9.29
CA GLY A 470 -24.00 -15.64 9.98
C GLY A 470 -24.63 -16.68 9.07
N ARG A 471 -24.48 -16.55 7.74
CA ARG A 471 -24.93 -17.51 6.72
C ARG A 471 -23.78 -18.28 6.04
N PRO A 472 -22.79 -18.84 6.78
CA PRO A 472 -21.65 -19.51 6.17
C PRO A 472 -22.02 -20.79 5.41
N ALA A 473 -23.21 -21.36 5.65
CA ALA A 473 -23.70 -22.53 4.93
C ALA A 473 -23.99 -22.23 3.45
N LEU A 474 -24.50 -21.04 3.13
CA LEU A 474 -24.76 -20.61 1.75
C LEU A 474 -23.44 -20.49 0.98
N ALA A 475 -22.44 -19.82 1.56
CA ALA A 475 -21.09 -19.76 0.98
C ALA A 475 -20.47 -21.17 0.77
N ALA A 476 -20.76 -22.12 1.68
CA ALA A 476 -20.31 -23.50 1.54
C ALA A 476 -21.07 -24.30 0.45
N GLN A 477 -22.31 -23.95 0.13
CA GLN A 477 -23.06 -24.56 -0.98
C GLN A 477 -22.48 -24.15 -2.33
N ARG A 478 -22.14 -22.86 -2.49
CA ARG A 478 -21.50 -22.30 -3.69
C ARG A 478 -20.15 -22.95 -4.04
N LEU A 479 -19.53 -23.64 -3.08
CA LEU A 479 -18.30 -24.38 -3.31
C LEU A 479 -18.45 -25.42 -4.43
N PHE A 480 -19.57 -26.12 -4.51
CA PHE A 480 -19.78 -27.15 -5.53
C PHE A 480 -20.12 -26.56 -6.91
N GLU A 481 -20.60 -25.32 -6.96
CA GLU A 481 -20.74 -24.60 -8.24
C GLU A 481 -19.38 -24.17 -8.80
N LEU A 482 -18.48 -23.73 -7.92
CA LEU A 482 -17.09 -23.39 -8.25
C LEU A 482 -16.24 -24.62 -8.60
N PHE A 483 -16.42 -25.69 -7.82
CA PHE A 483 -15.64 -26.93 -7.89
C PHE A 483 -16.55 -28.16 -7.85
N PRO A 484 -17.31 -28.43 -8.92
CA PRO A 484 -18.19 -29.59 -8.98
C PRO A 484 -17.43 -30.91 -8.80
N GLU A 485 -16.15 -30.94 -9.13
CA GLU A 485 -15.27 -32.10 -8.99
C GLU A 485 -15.01 -32.50 -7.53
N LEU A 486 -15.32 -31.64 -6.55
CA LEU A 486 -15.29 -31.98 -5.12
C LEU A 486 -16.42 -32.91 -4.69
N ALA A 487 -17.53 -32.96 -5.43
CA ALA A 487 -18.62 -33.90 -5.17
C ALA A 487 -18.29 -35.33 -5.61
N LEU A 488 -17.27 -35.52 -6.45
CA LEU A 488 -16.87 -36.83 -6.94
C LEU A 488 -16.25 -37.67 -5.80
N PRO A 489 -16.69 -38.93 -5.60
CA PRO A 489 -16.22 -39.78 -4.50
C PRO A 489 -14.69 -39.97 -4.55
N LEU A 490 -14.08 -39.94 -3.36
CA LEU A 490 -12.63 -40.08 -3.19
C LEU A 490 -12.17 -41.54 -3.24
N THR A 491 -13.06 -42.47 -2.87
CA THR A 491 -12.74 -43.89 -2.74
C THR A 491 -13.15 -44.66 -4.00
N PRO A 492 -12.22 -45.36 -4.67
CA PRO A 492 -12.48 -46.08 -5.92
C PRO A 492 -13.26 -47.39 -5.73
N SER A 493 -13.68 -47.72 -4.50
CA SER A 493 -14.27 -49.02 -4.14
C SER A 493 -15.56 -49.39 -4.89
N SER A 494 -16.18 -48.44 -5.60
CA SER A 494 -17.38 -48.65 -6.41
C SER A 494 -17.30 -48.07 -7.84
N CYS A 495 -16.12 -47.61 -8.29
CA CYS A 495 -15.97 -46.96 -9.60
C CYS A 495 -15.20 -47.84 -10.59
N SER A 496 -15.58 -47.79 -11.87
CA SER A 496 -14.80 -48.44 -12.93
C SER A 496 -13.42 -47.78 -13.07
N PRO A 497 -12.38 -48.50 -13.55
CA PRO A 497 -11.07 -47.89 -13.83
C PRO A 497 -11.14 -46.67 -14.77
N ALA A 498 -12.08 -46.68 -15.72
CA ALA A 498 -12.33 -45.56 -16.63
C ALA A 498 -12.86 -44.32 -15.89
N ASP A 499 -13.79 -44.50 -14.95
CA ASP A 499 -14.31 -43.40 -14.13
C ASP A 499 -13.23 -42.83 -13.22
N VAL A 500 -12.37 -43.69 -12.66
CA VAL A 500 -11.21 -43.24 -11.86
C VAL A 500 -10.27 -42.37 -12.70
N ALA A 501 -9.98 -42.78 -13.94
CA ALA A 501 -9.17 -41.99 -14.86
C ALA A 501 -9.83 -40.65 -15.22
N ARG A 502 -11.14 -40.65 -15.50
CA ARG A 502 -11.94 -39.45 -15.77
C ARG A 502 -11.96 -38.50 -14.58
N HIS A 503 -12.17 -39.00 -13.37
CA HIS A 503 -12.14 -38.22 -12.12
C HIS A 503 -10.75 -37.63 -11.86
N LYS A 504 -9.68 -38.38 -12.11
CA LYS A 504 -8.30 -37.89 -11.99
C LYS A 504 -8.02 -36.76 -12.98
N LYS A 505 -8.47 -36.89 -14.24
CA LYS A 505 -8.37 -35.84 -15.27
C LYS A 505 -9.16 -34.59 -14.85
N ALA A 506 -10.40 -34.75 -14.41
CA ALA A 506 -11.24 -33.65 -13.95
C ALA A 506 -10.61 -32.91 -12.75
N ARG A 507 -10.07 -33.64 -11.77
CA ARG A 507 -9.38 -33.04 -10.61
C ARG A 507 -8.09 -32.31 -10.99
N ARG A 508 -7.35 -32.75 -12.02
CA ARG A 508 -6.20 -32.01 -12.56
C ARG A 508 -6.65 -30.70 -13.19
N ALA A 509 -7.70 -30.73 -14.02
CA ALA A 509 -8.28 -29.53 -14.62
C ALA A 509 -8.80 -28.55 -13.54
N MET A 510 -9.44 -29.08 -12.49
CA MET A 510 -9.90 -28.30 -11.34
C MET A 510 -8.73 -27.59 -10.64
N VAL A 511 -7.58 -28.24 -10.45
CA VAL A 511 -6.39 -27.61 -9.82
C VAL A 511 -5.84 -26.48 -10.70
N VAL A 512 -5.81 -26.67 -12.03
CA VAL A 512 -5.41 -25.61 -12.97
C VAL A 512 -6.38 -24.43 -12.89
N ARG A 513 -7.69 -24.67 -12.85
CA ARG A 513 -8.68 -23.60 -12.66
C ARG A 513 -8.52 -22.89 -11.31
N ALA A 514 -8.35 -23.67 -10.25
CA ALA A 514 -8.16 -23.18 -8.89
C ALA A 514 -6.90 -22.30 -8.73
N SER A 515 -5.84 -22.53 -9.51
CA SER A 515 -4.64 -21.69 -9.45
C SER A 515 -4.88 -20.26 -9.95
N TRP A 516 -5.97 -20.00 -10.66
CA TRP A 516 -6.36 -18.64 -11.07
C TRP A 516 -7.14 -17.88 -10.01
N TYR A 517 -7.82 -18.58 -9.09
CA TYR A 517 -8.74 -17.94 -8.13
C TYR A 517 -8.02 -17.16 -7.02
N GLY A 518 -6.73 -17.43 -6.81
CA GLY A 518 -5.91 -16.73 -5.84
C GLY A 518 -6.19 -17.12 -4.38
N PRO A 519 -5.38 -16.61 -3.44
CA PRO A 519 -5.39 -17.06 -2.05
C PRO A 519 -6.62 -16.57 -1.26
N THR A 520 -7.14 -15.39 -1.60
CA THR A 520 -8.23 -14.75 -0.84
C THR A 520 -9.54 -15.53 -0.95
N VAL A 521 -9.86 -16.07 -2.14
CA VAL A 521 -11.04 -16.91 -2.35
C VAL A 521 -10.98 -18.15 -1.46
N PHE A 522 -9.82 -18.82 -1.41
CA PHE A 522 -9.64 -19.98 -0.53
C PHE A 522 -9.74 -19.62 0.94
N ALA A 523 -9.14 -18.51 1.38
CA ALA A 523 -9.23 -18.07 2.77
C ALA A 523 -10.68 -17.84 3.21
N VAL A 524 -11.49 -17.19 2.36
CA VAL A 524 -12.91 -16.93 2.63
C VAL A 524 -13.73 -18.22 2.66
N LEU A 525 -13.56 -19.11 1.67
CA LEU A 525 -14.27 -20.39 1.62
C LEU A 525 -13.90 -21.30 2.79
N LEU A 526 -12.61 -21.40 3.16
CA LEU A 526 -12.16 -22.18 4.30
C LEU A 526 -12.73 -21.62 5.61
N ASN A 527 -12.80 -20.29 5.76
CA ASN A 527 -13.44 -19.64 6.90
C ASN A 527 -14.95 -19.95 6.95
N ALA A 528 -15.64 -19.94 5.81
CA ALA A 528 -17.05 -20.34 5.72
C ALA A 528 -17.26 -21.80 6.13
N LEU A 529 -16.43 -22.72 5.63
CA LEU A 529 -16.49 -24.15 5.98
C LEU A 529 -16.18 -24.41 7.46
N ALA A 530 -15.19 -23.71 8.02
CA ALA A 530 -14.86 -23.78 9.43
C ALA A 530 -16.02 -23.26 10.31
N LYS A 531 -16.63 -22.12 9.94
CA LYS A 531 -17.78 -21.54 10.67
C LYS A 531 -19.04 -22.40 10.57
N SER A 532 -19.30 -23.02 9.42
CA SER A 532 -20.42 -23.95 9.22
C SER A 532 -20.18 -25.35 9.81
N GLY A 533 -18.97 -25.63 10.32
CA GLY A 533 -18.64 -26.90 10.96
C GLY A 533 -18.49 -28.08 10.00
N ARG A 534 -18.34 -27.82 8.69
CA ARG A 534 -18.14 -28.80 7.61
C ARG A 534 -16.66 -29.17 7.47
N THR A 535 -16.11 -29.79 8.51
CA THR A 535 -14.66 -29.99 8.67
C THR A 535 -14.05 -30.98 7.68
N GLY A 536 -14.79 -32.00 7.25
CA GLY A 536 -14.37 -32.91 6.17
C GLY A 536 -14.18 -32.17 4.85
N LEU A 537 -15.13 -31.31 4.48
CA LEU A 537 -15.06 -30.49 3.27
C LEU A 537 -13.96 -29.44 3.35
N ALA A 538 -13.76 -28.83 4.53
CA ALA A 538 -12.64 -27.92 4.77
C ALA A 538 -11.28 -28.58 4.51
N LYS A 539 -11.08 -29.82 4.97
CA LYS A 539 -9.85 -30.61 4.71
C LYS A 539 -9.66 -30.89 3.21
N ALA A 540 -10.74 -31.24 2.50
CA ALA A 540 -10.69 -31.49 1.06
C ALA A 540 -10.32 -30.22 0.29
N LEU A 541 -10.96 -29.09 0.63
CA LEU A 541 -10.67 -27.78 0.04
C LEU A 541 -9.23 -27.33 0.35
N TRP A 542 -8.76 -27.53 1.59
CA TRP A 542 -7.38 -27.23 1.99
C TRP A 542 -6.35 -27.97 1.14
N GLY A 543 -6.55 -29.28 0.97
CA GLY A 543 -5.68 -30.10 0.12
C GLY A 543 -5.68 -29.66 -1.34
N MET A 544 -6.82 -29.19 -1.86
CA MET A 544 -6.92 -28.60 -3.19
C MET A 544 -6.21 -27.25 -3.28
N ALA A 545 -6.44 -26.36 -2.32
CA ALA A 545 -5.83 -25.03 -2.26
C ALA A 545 -4.30 -25.13 -2.25
N ARG A 546 -3.71 -26.04 -1.45
CA ARG A 546 -2.25 -26.27 -1.45
C ARG A 546 -1.70 -26.80 -2.78
N ARG A 547 -2.50 -27.57 -3.54
CA ARG A 547 -2.11 -28.00 -4.90
C ARG A 547 -2.21 -26.86 -5.91
N ALA A 548 -3.26 -26.05 -5.81
CA ALA A 548 -3.46 -24.87 -6.64
C ALA A 548 -2.37 -23.82 -6.41
N GLU A 549 -1.97 -23.62 -5.15
CA GLU A 549 -0.85 -22.76 -4.74
C GLU A 549 0.44 -23.20 -5.43
N ARG A 550 0.85 -24.47 -5.29
CA ARG A 550 2.05 -25.00 -5.99
C ARG A 550 1.96 -24.85 -7.51
N ARG A 551 0.79 -25.13 -8.09
CA ARG A 551 0.57 -24.95 -9.53
C ARG A 551 0.65 -23.49 -9.96
N SER A 552 0.27 -22.54 -9.10
CA SER A 552 0.38 -21.11 -9.40
C SER A 552 1.83 -20.65 -9.58
N TRP A 553 2.80 -21.36 -8.97
CA TRP A 553 4.22 -21.05 -9.07
C TRP A 553 4.82 -21.39 -10.44
N GLU A 554 4.15 -22.27 -11.20
CA GLU A 554 4.50 -22.58 -12.58
C GLU A 554 3.92 -21.56 -13.58
N GLY A 555 3.14 -20.57 -13.11
CA GLY A 555 2.46 -19.57 -13.94
C GLY A 555 3.00 -18.15 -13.75
N LEU A 556 2.40 -17.20 -14.48
CA LEU A 556 2.74 -15.77 -14.45
C LEU A 556 2.24 -15.03 -13.19
N ASN A 557 1.62 -15.73 -12.24
CA ASN A 557 1.08 -15.12 -11.03
C ASN A 557 1.21 -16.08 -9.83
N PRO A 558 2.44 -16.39 -9.40
CA PRO A 558 2.65 -17.14 -8.18
C PRO A 558 1.95 -16.45 -7.00
N TRP A 559 1.19 -17.23 -6.25
CA TRP A 559 0.61 -16.78 -4.99
C TRP A 559 0.80 -17.83 -3.91
N VAL A 560 0.62 -17.39 -2.67
CA VAL A 560 0.80 -18.17 -1.45
C VAL A 560 -0.45 -18.01 -0.60
N LEU A 561 -0.89 -19.07 0.06
CA LEU A 561 -2.03 -18.96 0.98
C LEU A 561 -1.68 -18.03 2.15
N GLY A 562 -2.52 -17.02 2.38
CA GLY A 562 -2.37 -16.08 3.49
C GLY A 562 -2.60 -16.72 4.85
N VAL A 563 -2.10 -16.07 5.91
CA VAL A 563 -2.27 -16.50 7.32
C VAL A 563 -3.74 -16.70 7.70
N GLU A 564 -4.67 -16.02 7.04
CA GLU A 564 -6.12 -16.16 7.22
C GLU A 564 -6.61 -17.59 6.91
N ALA A 565 -6.09 -18.21 5.85
CA ALA A 565 -6.44 -19.57 5.46
C ALA A 565 -5.94 -20.59 6.50
N TYR A 566 -4.69 -20.42 6.95
CA TYR A 566 -4.08 -21.23 8.00
C TYR A 566 -4.83 -21.06 9.33
N THR A 567 -5.20 -19.84 9.69
CA THR A 567 -6.00 -19.54 10.88
C THR A 567 -7.37 -20.21 10.83
N ALA A 568 -8.06 -20.15 9.69
CA ALA A 568 -9.35 -20.82 9.50
C ALA A 568 -9.22 -22.35 9.69
N MET A 569 -8.18 -22.95 9.11
CA MET A 569 -7.92 -24.39 9.26
C MET A 569 -7.52 -24.78 10.68
N MET A 570 -6.66 -24.00 11.34
CA MET A 570 -6.27 -24.25 12.73
C MET A 570 -7.49 -24.24 13.66
N ARG A 571 -8.40 -23.28 13.46
CA ARG A 571 -9.68 -23.23 14.19
C ARG A 571 -10.59 -24.42 13.87
N CYS A 572 -10.64 -24.84 12.61
CA CYS A 572 -11.37 -26.03 12.20
C CYS A 572 -10.87 -27.26 12.97
N TRP A 573 -9.55 -27.44 13.09
CA TRP A 573 -8.95 -28.52 13.88
C TRP A 573 -9.23 -28.40 15.39
N ALA A 574 -9.15 -27.20 15.96
CA ALA A 574 -9.51 -26.95 17.36
C ALA A 574 -10.97 -27.31 17.67
N VAL A 575 -11.89 -27.05 16.74
CA VAL A 575 -13.30 -27.47 16.88
C VAL A 575 -13.44 -28.99 16.84
N GLU A 576 -12.77 -29.68 15.91
CA GLU A 576 -12.78 -31.15 15.82
C GLU A 576 -12.22 -31.80 17.08
N TYR A 577 -11.10 -31.29 17.59
CA TYR A 577 -10.50 -31.76 18.83
C TYR A 577 -11.49 -31.67 20.01
N ARG A 578 -12.15 -30.51 20.17
CA ARG A 578 -13.17 -30.29 21.22
C ARG A 578 -14.40 -31.16 21.06
N ARG A 579 -14.85 -31.45 19.83
CA ARG A 579 -15.94 -32.41 19.57
C ARG A 579 -15.61 -33.79 20.12
N GLY A 580 -14.33 -34.19 20.06
CA GLY A 580 -13.85 -35.44 20.66
C GLY A 580 -13.86 -35.43 22.19
N CYS A 581 -13.71 -34.27 22.82
CA CYS A 581 -13.74 -34.13 24.28
C CYS A 581 -15.15 -34.12 24.88
N SER A 582 -16.20 -33.82 24.10
CA SER A 582 -17.55 -33.68 24.65
C SER A 582 -18.10 -35.01 25.19
N ARG A 583 -18.55 -34.97 26.46
CA ARG A 583 -19.06 -36.13 27.22
C ARG A 583 -20.49 -36.54 26.83
N GLU A 584 -21.23 -35.69 26.11
CA GLU A 584 -22.68 -35.85 25.89
C GLU A 584 -23.10 -36.99 24.94
N VAL A 585 -22.18 -37.68 24.28
CA VAL A 585 -22.53 -38.82 23.42
C VAL A 585 -22.55 -40.09 24.28
N LYS A 586 -23.73 -40.41 24.85
CA LYS A 586 -23.99 -41.64 25.62
C LYS A 586 -23.78 -42.88 24.73
N GLY A 587 -22.75 -43.68 25.02
CA GLY A 587 -22.47 -44.97 24.36
C GLY A 587 -21.01 -45.42 24.51
N LEU A 588 -20.78 -46.58 25.14
CA LEU A 588 -19.44 -47.13 25.48
C LEU A 588 -18.58 -47.47 24.24
N GLU A 589 -19.17 -47.93 23.15
CA GLU A 589 -18.42 -48.31 21.93
C GLU A 589 -17.82 -47.12 21.16
N ARG A 590 -18.21 -45.88 21.49
CA ARG A 590 -17.71 -44.67 20.81
C ARG A 590 -16.42 -44.10 21.39
N GLY A 591 -15.86 -44.69 22.46
CA GLY A 591 -14.62 -44.22 23.09
C GLY A 591 -13.42 -44.21 22.14
N ARG A 592 -13.17 -45.31 21.43
CA ARG A 592 -12.06 -45.44 20.46
C ARG A 592 -12.16 -44.45 19.29
N GLY A 593 -13.38 -44.13 18.85
CA GLY A 593 -13.60 -43.15 17.79
C GLY A 593 -13.23 -41.72 18.20
N LYS A 594 -13.49 -41.34 19.46
CA LYS A 594 -13.19 -40.00 19.99
C LYS A 594 -11.69 -39.74 20.07
N GLU A 595 -10.94 -40.70 20.62
CA GLU A 595 -9.48 -40.60 20.74
C GLU A 595 -8.81 -40.54 19.36
N LYS A 596 -9.25 -41.39 18.43
CA LYS A 596 -8.79 -41.34 17.03
C LYS A 596 -9.06 -39.99 16.39
N MET A 597 -10.25 -39.40 16.61
CA MET A 597 -10.59 -38.08 16.08
C MET A 597 -9.74 -36.97 16.71
N GLN A 598 -9.46 -37.04 18.01
CA GLN A 598 -8.56 -36.10 18.70
C GLN A 598 -7.13 -36.19 18.17
N MET A 599 -6.58 -37.40 18.06
CA MET A 599 -5.25 -37.62 17.49
C MET A 599 -5.16 -37.12 16.04
N GLN A 600 -6.19 -37.37 15.23
CA GLN A 600 -6.27 -36.86 13.86
C GLN A 600 -6.34 -35.33 13.82
N ALA A 601 -7.06 -34.70 14.76
CA ALA A 601 -7.16 -33.25 14.85
C ALA A 601 -5.83 -32.62 15.27
N LEU A 602 -5.14 -33.18 16.26
CA LEU A 602 -3.81 -32.75 16.69
C LEU A 602 -2.79 -32.91 15.55
N ALA A 603 -2.77 -34.07 14.90
CA ALA A 603 -1.87 -34.32 13.76
C ALA A 603 -2.17 -33.40 12.57
N GLY A 604 -3.46 -33.15 12.29
CA GLY A 604 -3.89 -32.22 11.24
C GLY A 604 -3.51 -30.77 11.54
N GLY A 605 -3.72 -30.33 12.78
CA GLY A 605 -3.28 -29.03 13.27
C GLY A 605 -1.77 -28.88 13.18
N MET A 606 -1.00 -29.92 13.56
CA MET A 606 0.46 -29.84 13.57
C MET A 606 1.04 -29.72 12.16
N ARG A 607 0.47 -30.47 11.20
CA ARG A 607 0.81 -30.31 9.78
C ARG A 607 0.45 -28.92 9.26
N CYS A 608 -0.68 -28.36 9.69
CA CYS A 608 -1.07 -26.99 9.33
C CYS A 608 -0.10 -25.95 9.93
N TYR A 609 0.31 -26.16 11.19
CA TYR A 609 1.26 -25.31 11.90
C TYR A 609 2.62 -25.28 11.20
N ARG A 610 3.23 -26.45 10.99
CA ARG A 610 4.52 -26.56 10.32
C ARG A 610 4.46 -26.07 8.89
N ALA A 611 3.39 -26.38 8.15
CA ALA A 611 3.22 -25.85 6.81
C ALA A 611 3.21 -24.31 6.79
N MET A 612 2.61 -23.61 7.77
CA MET A 612 2.66 -22.14 7.85
C MET A 612 4.10 -21.64 8.03
N LYS A 613 4.87 -22.28 8.91
CA LYS A 613 6.26 -21.95 9.23
C LYS A 613 7.18 -22.19 8.03
N ASP A 614 7.01 -23.32 7.36
CA ASP A 614 7.87 -23.79 6.28
C ASP A 614 7.57 -23.07 4.95
N VAL A 615 6.37 -22.51 4.76
CA VAL A 615 5.99 -21.75 3.55
C VAL A 615 7.00 -20.65 3.24
N GLY A 616 7.46 -19.94 4.27
CA GLY A 616 8.43 -18.87 4.07
C GLY A 616 9.74 -19.36 3.47
N GLU A 617 10.19 -20.57 3.83
CA GLU A 617 11.43 -21.16 3.30
C GLU A 617 11.24 -21.77 1.91
N GLU A 618 10.15 -22.53 1.72
CA GLU A 618 9.78 -23.14 0.43
C GLU A 618 9.64 -22.07 -0.66
N VAL A 619 8.87 -21.01 -0.37
CA VAL A 619 8.63 -19.91 -1.31
C VAL A 619 9.90 -19.08 -1.53
N ARG A 620 10.73 -18.85 -0.49
CA ARG A 620 12.03 -18.16 -0.68
C ARG A 620 12.99 -18.97 -1.54
N GLY A 621 12.93 -20.31 -1.50
CA GLY A 621 13.66 -21.18 -2.43
C GLY A 621 13.24 -20.90 -3.87
N VAL A 622 11.96 -21.13 -4.17
CA VAL A 622 11.39 -20.95 -5.51
C VAL A 622 11.58 -19.53 -6.04
N LEU A 623 11.34 -18.51 -5.21
CA LEU A 623 11.49 -17.11 -5.64
C LEU A 623 12.92 -16.74 -5.97
N ARG A 624 13.91 -17.28 -5.25
CA ARG A 624 15.32 -17.03 -5.58
C ARG A 624 15.69 -17.61 -6.95
N ASP A 625 15.11 -18.76 -7.28
CA ASP A 625 15.34 -19.39 -8.58
C ASP A 625 14.63 -18.59 -9.70
N MET A 626 13.37 -18.17 -9.47
CA MET A 626 12.61 -17.36 -10.43
C MET A 626 13.18 -15.94 -10.61
N GLU A 627 13.65 -15.29 -9.55
CA GLU A 627 14.25 -13.95 -9.63
C GLU A 627 15.53 -13.96 -10.49
N ARG A 628 16.30 -15.06 -10.45
CA ARG A 628 17.48 -15.26 -11.31
C ARG A 628 17.08 -15.39 -12.78
N GLU A 629 15.97 -16.07 -13.07
CA GLU A 629 15.60 -16.45 -14.42
C GLU A 629 14.70 -15.40 -15.13
N TYR A 630 13.75 -14.77 -14.43
CA TYR A 630 12.64 -14.04 -15.08
C TYR A 630 12.45 -12.57 -14.66
N ARG A 631 13.28 -12.00 -13.77
CA ARG A 631 13.11 -10.62 -13.24
C ARG A 631 11.67 -10.29 -12.80
N MET A 632 10.96 -11.26 -12.22
CA MET A 632 9.55 -11.09 -11.87
C MET A 632 9.33 -10.03 -10.79
N GLU A 633 8.17 -9.36 -10.86
CA GLU A 633 7.68 -8.54 -9.76
C GLU A 633 7.49 -9.43 -8.52
N ARG A 634 7.88 -8.91 -7.36
CA ARG A 634 7.90 -9.66 -6.10
C ARG A 634 6.54 -10.32 -5.85
N VAL A 635 6.56 -11.63 -5.60
CA VAL A 635 5.45 -12.31 -4.95
C VAL A 635 5.06 -11.53 -3.70
N GLY A 636 3.76 -11.46 -3.44
CA GLY A 636 3.20 -10.74 -2.29
C GLY A 636 3.90 -11.11 -0.98
N ALA A 637 3.70 -10.29 0.05
CA ALA A 637 4.29 -10.54 1.36
C ALA A 637 4.03 -12.00 1.80
N LEU A 638 5.11 -12.70 2.16
CA LEU A 638 5.00 -14.05 2.70
C LEU A 638 4.07 -14.01 3.92
N PRO A 639 3.23 -15.05 4.11
CA PRO A 639 2.32 -15.08 5.23
C PRO A 639 3.17 -15.08 6.52
N ASP A 640 2.97 -14.07 7.35
CA ASP A 640 3.62 -13.95 8.65
C ASP A 640 2.68 -14.46 9.74
N VAL A 641 3.26 -15.00 10.81
CA VAL A 641 2.48 -15.54 11.94
C VAL A 641 1.88 -14.37 12.71
N ASP A 642 0.55 -14.26 12.69
CA ASP A 642 -0.16 -13.23 13.44
C ASP A 642 -0.75 -13.77 14.76
N ALA A 643 -1.16 -12.84 15.63
CA ALA A 643 -1.78 -13.20 16.91
C ALA A 643 -3.07 -14.03 16.76
N ARG A 644 -3.79 -13.94 15.62
CA ARG A 644 -5.01 -14.72 15.38
C ARG A 644 -4.68 -16.18 15.11
N PHE A 645 -3.61 -16.44 14.36
CA PHE A 645 -3.07 -17.77 14.09
C PHE A 645 -2.49 -18.39 15.36
N VAL A 646 -1.67 -17.65 16.10
CA VAL A 646 -1.13 -18.08 17.40
C VAL A 646 -2.26 -18.46 18.34
N ASN A 647 -3.27 -17.62 18.50
CA ASN A 647 -4.40 -17.91 19.37
C ASN A 647 -5.21 -19.12 18.90
N ALA A 648 -5.31 -19.36 17.59
CA ALA A 648 -5.91 -20.57 17.08
C ALA A 648 -5.07 -21.81 17.42
N ALA A 649 -3.74 -21.73 17.30
CA ALA A 649 -2.82 -22.80 17.64
C ALA A 649 -2.83 -23.10 19.15
N LEU A 650 -2.74 -22.06 20.00
CA LEU A 650 -2.87 -22.18 21.46
C LEU A 650 -4.23 -22.75 21.87
N SER A 651 -5.31 -22.46 21.14
CA SER A 651 -6.61 -23.08 21.42
C SER A 651 -6.68 -24.58 21.13
N LEU A 652 -5.74 -25.11 20.33
CA LEU A 652 -5.64 -26.53 19.98
C LEU A 652 -4.58 -27.26 20.82
N PHE A 653 -3.41 -26.63 21.02
CA PHE A 653 -2.23 -27.25 21.66
C PHE A 653 -1.96 -26.75 23.08
N GLY A 654 -2.53 -25.62 23.45
CA GLY A 654 -2.38 -25.05 24.79
C GLY A 654 -3.30 -25.71 25.82
N PRO A 655 -3.12 -25.37 27.10
CA PRO A 655 -4.00 -25.83 28.17
C PRO A 655 -5.45 -25.43 27.87
N THR A 656 -6.35 -26.41 27.83
CA THR A 656 -7.77 -26.10 27.68
C THR A 656 -8.27 -25.53 29.00
N ALA A 657 -8.51 -24.22 29.06
CA ALA A 657 -9.19 -23.59 30.18
C ALA A 657 -10.62 -24.16 30.30
N ARG A 658 -10.78 -25.17 31.16
CA ARG A 658 -12.09 -25.73 31.54
C ARG A 658 -12.51 -25.05 32.83
N GLY A 659 -12.81 -23.76 32.77
CA GLY A 659 -13.14 -22.98 33.96
C GLY A 659 -13.36 -21.50 33.65
N PRO A 660 -13.74 -20.72 34.66
CA PRO A 660 -13.70 -19.26 34.57
C PRO A 660 -12.29 -18.80 34.17
N THR A 661 -12.20 -17.68 33.45
CA THR A 661 -10.92 -17.07 33.12
C THR A 661 -10.25 -16.65 34.44
N PRO A 662 -9.03 -17.12 34.74
CA PRO A 662 -8.38 -16.74 35.99
C PRO A 662 -8.08 -15.24 35.97
N SER A 663 -8.21 -14.60 37.12
CA SER A 663 -7.87 -13.19 37.31
C SER A 663 -6.38 -12.95 37.08
N GLU A 664 -6.00 -11.68 36.86
CA GLU A 664 -4.59 -11.31 36.72
C GLU A 664 -3.77 -11.67 37.96
N GLU A 665 -4.35 -11.51 39.15
CA GLU A 665 -3.72 -11.88 40.42
C GLU A 665 -3.51 -13.39 40.55
N GLU A 666 -4.48 -14.21 40.15
CA GLU A 666 -4.35 -15.67 40.18
C GLU A 666 -3.24 -16.16 39.25
N VAL A 667 -3.14 -15.60 38.05
CA VAL A 667 -2.08 -15.94 37.09
C VAL A 667 -0.71 -15.48 37.58
N ARG A 668 -0.63 -14.30 38.18
CA ARG A 668 0.59 -13.80 38.82
C ARG A 668 1.02 -14.70 39.99
N ARG A 669 0.07 -15.09 40.84
CA ARG A 669 0.31 -16.02 41.96
C ARG A 669 0.79 -17.38 41.45
N GLU A 670 0.13 -17.95 40.45
CA GLU A 670 0.54 -19.23 39.84
C GLU A 670 1.96 -19.18 39.26
N PHE A 671 2.34 -18.05 38.66
CA PHE A 671 3.70 -17.83 38.16
C PHE A 671 4.73 -17.80 39.28
N GLU A 672 4.49 -17.02 40.36
CA GLU A 672 5.42 -16.94 41.48
C GLU A 672 5.50 -18.26 42.28
N GLU A 673 4.37 -18.93 42.54
CA GLU A 673 4.34 -20.25 43.18
C GLU A 673 5.13 -21.28 42.35
N THR A 674 4.95 -21.27 41.03
CA THR A 674 5.70 -22.16 40.13
C THR A 674 7.18 -21.82 40.12
N LYS A 675 7.55 -20.54 40.17
CA LYS A 675 8.94 -20.08 40.23
C LYS A 675 9.64 -20.55 41.50
N VAL A 676 8.99 -20.40 42.67
CA VAL A 676 9.50 -20.91 43.95
C VAL A 676 9.65 -22.42 43.90
N ARG A 677 8.62 -23.15 43.46
CA ARG A 677 8.67 -24.62 43.35
C ARG A 677 9.78 -25.11 42.42
N VAL A 678 9.98 -24.46 41.26
CA VAL A 678 11.06 -24.82 40.32
C VAL A 678 12.43 -24.54 40.95
N ALA A 679 12.57 -23.44 41.71
CA ALA A 679 13.82 -23.13 42.40
C ALA A 679 14.13 -24.13 43.53
N GLU A 680 13.14 -24.56 44.29
CA GLU A 680 13.30 -25.50 45.41
C GLU A 680 13.51 -26.95 44.95
N THR A 681 12.75 -27.40 43.95
CA THR A 681 12.68 -28.82 43.58
C THR A 681 13.42 -29.15 42.28
N GLY A 682 13.74 -28.16 41.45
CA GLY A 682 14.23 -28.37 40.08
C GLY A 682 13.21 -29.00 39.14
N VAL A 683 11.98 -29.29 39.60
CA VAL A 683 10.96 -29.96 38.79
C VAL A 683 10.22 -28.91 37.95
N PRO A 684 10.25 -29.02 36.62
CA PRO A 684 9.58 -28.06 35.74
C PRO A 684 8.05 -28.16 35.86
N ALA A 685 7.37 -27.07 35.50
CA ALA A 685 5.91 -26.99 35.52
C ALA A 685 5.22 -28.06 34.67
N LYS A 686 4.05 -28.52 35.12
CA LYS A 686 3.18 -29.43 34.36
C LYS A 686 2.57 -28.72 33.15
N GLY A 687 2.18 -29.48 32.13
CA GLY A 687 1.50 -28.94 30.93
C GLY A 687 2.43 -28.52 29.80
N TRP A 688 3.74 -28.59 29.98
CA TRP A 688 4.71 -28.41 28.90
C TRP A 688 4.59 -29.54 27.87
N THR A 689 4.64 -29.18 26.58
CA THR A 689 4.77 -30.13 25.47
C THR A 689 5.78 -29.59 24.45
N PRO A 690 6.46 -30.47 23.68
CA PRO A 690 7.36 -30.01 22.62
C PRO A 690 6.69 -29.11 21.59
N VAL A 691 5.40 -29.34 21.30
CA VAL A 691 4.63 -28.52 20.36
C VAL A 691 4.35 -27.14 20.92
N LEU A 692 3.99 -27.05 22.21
CA LEU A 692 3.76 -25.76 22.87
C LEU A 692 5.05 -24.93 22.96
N GLN A 693 6.19 -25.58 23.17
CA GLN A 693 7.52 -24.95 23.08
C GLN A 693 7.78 -24.37 21.69
N GLU A 694 7.55 -25.17 20.63
CA GLU A 694 7.72 -24.72 19.24
C GLU A 694 6.84 -23.48 18.94
N ILE A 695 5.59 -23.48 19.41
CA ILE A 695 4.68 -22.33 19.26
C ILE A 695 5.21 -21.11 20.00
N ALA A 696 5.64 -21.28 21.25
CA ALA A 696 6.12 -20.18 22.08
C ALA A 696 7.40 -19.54 21.51
N GLU A 697 8.33 -20.34 20.99
CA GLU A 697 9.51 -19.87 20.28
C GLU A 697 9.15 -19.04 19.05
N ASP A 698 8.16 -19.46 18.28
CA ASP A 698 7.70 -18.70 17.11
C ASP A 698 6.99 -17.39 17.52
N VAL A 699 6.21 -17.37 18.60
CA VAL A 699 5.60 -16.14 19.17
C VAL A 699 6.68 -15.12 19.53
N VAL A 700 7.70 -15.56 20.27
CA VAL A 700 8.83 -14.74 20.71
C VAL A 700 9.68 -14.28 19.51
N ARG A 701 9.87 -15.12 18.49
CA ARG A 701 10.63 -14.82 17.27
C ARG A 701 9.97 -13.72 16.43
N VAL A 702 8.65 -13.71 16.35
CA VAL A 702 7.87 -12.66 15.64
C VAL A 702 7.78 -11.37 16.47
N GLY A 703 8.26 -11.39 17.72
CA GLY A 703 8.24 -10.23 18.60
C GLY A 703 6.91 -10.01 19.32
N MET A 704 6.06 -11.04 19.39
CA MET A 704 4.85 -11.02 20.22
C MET A 704 5.17 -11.39 21.67
N GLU A 705 4.40 -10.86 22.62
CA GLU A 705 4.52 -11.21 24.03
C GLU A 705 3.87 -12.56 24.32
N MET A 706 4.51 -13.38 25.15
CA MET A 706 3.94 -14.63 25.61
C MET A 706 2.73 -14.38 26.53
N PRO A 707 1.59 -15.07 26.32
CA PRO A 707 0.41 -14.91 27.17
C PRO A 707 0.75 -15.15 28.65
N PRO A 708 0.34 -14.26 29.57
CA PRO A 708 0.73 -14.34 30.98
C PRO A 708 0.49 -15.71 31.62
N GLY A 709 -0.65 -16.32 31.33
CA GLY A 709 -1.05 -17.64 31.83
C GLY A 709 -0.23 -18.81 31.30
N LEU A 710 0.62 -18.61 30.28
CA LEU A 710 1.50 -19.66 29.76
C LEU A 710 2.95 -19.53 30.24
N ARG A 711 3.34 -18.39 30.82
CA ARG A 711 4.74 -18.13 31.18
C ARG A 711 5.27 -19.10 32.23
N HIS A 712 4.42 -19.49 33.18
CA HIS A 712 4.82 -20.40 34.26
C HIS A 712 5.21 -21.79 33.71
N ILE A 713 4.67 -22.20 32.55
CA ILE A 713 4.96 -23.49 31.92
C ILE A 713 6.42 -23.59 31.44
N PHE A 714 7.06 -22.45 31.16
CA PHE A 714 8.42 -22.37 30.62
C PHE A 714 9.51 -22.17 31.68
N LEU A 715 9.13 -21.93 32.94
CA LEU A 715 10.07 -21.76 34.05
C LEU A 715 10.96 -23.01 34.22
N GLY A 716 12.28 -22.77 34.31
CA GLY A 716 13.30 -23.82 34.39
C GLY A 716 13.59 -24.56 33.09
N ARG A 717 12.91 -24.23 31.98
CA ARG A 717 13.14 -24.85 30.66
C ARG A 717 13.62 -23.87 29.61
N TRP A 718 12.98 -22.70 29.51
CA TRP A 718 13.26 -21.71 28.48
C TRP A 718 12.98 -20.30 28.98
N GLU A 719 14.05 -19.55 29.25
CA GLU A 719 13.98 -18.26 29.93
C GLU A 719 13.19 -17.20 29.14
N GLU A 720 13.40 -17.14 27.82
CA GLU A 720 12.71 -16.17 26.96
C GLU A 720 11.19 -16.36 26.94
N GLY A 721 10.69 -17.58 27.16
CA GLY A 721 9.25 -17.85 27.26
C GLY A 721 8.63 -17.46 28.61
N ALA A 722 9.46 -17.30 29.65
CA ALA A 722 9.04 -16.90 30.98
C ALA A 722 9.17 -15.38 31.22
N ARG A 723 10.05 -14.69 30.46
CA ARG A 723 10.27 -13.24 30.58
C ARG A 723 9.05 -12.44 30.13
N ARG A 724 8.71 -11.40 30.90
CA ARG A 724 7.82 -10.33 30.43
C ARG A 724 8.60 -9.48 29.44
N ARG A 725 8.06 -9.29 28.23
CA ARG A 725 8.65 -8.41 27.23
C ARG A 725 7.75 -7.20 27.07
N GLU A 726 8.35 -6.02 27.09
CA GLU A 726 7.67 -4.82 26.61
C GLU A 726 7.40 -5.03 25.12
N CYS A 727 6.12 -5.17 24.76
CA CYS A 727 5.72 -5.26 23.37
C CYS A 727 6.11 -3.92 22.72
N PRO A 728 6.88 -3.90 21.61
CA PRO A 728 7.17 -2.67 20.91
C PRO A 728 5.85 -1.94 20.62
N PRO A 729 5.77 -0.60 20.80
CA PRO A 729 4.55 0.13 20.49
C PRO A 729 4.15 -0.23 19.06
N HIS A 730 3.01 -0.89 18.93
CA HIS A 730 2.60 -1.40 17.64
C HIS A 730 2.22 -0.18 16.80
N VAL A 731 3.08 0.22 15.86
CA VAL A 731 2.82 1.30 14.89
C VAL A 731 1.81 0.81 13.83
N GLY A 732 0.80 0.06 14.28
CA GLY A 732 -0.24 -0.50 13.46
C GLY A 732 -1.10 0.61 12.88
N GLN A 733 -1.54 0.41 11.64
CA GLN A 733 -2.57 1.24 11.02
C GLN A 733 -3.93 0.94 11.67
N ILE A 734 -4.13 1.48 12.87
CA ILE A 734 -5.42 1.47 13.55
C ILE A 734 -6.32 2.47 12.82
N PRO A 735 -7.51 2.07 12.35
CA PRO A 735 -8.40 3.00 11.69
C PRO A 735 -8.85 4.09 12.69
N TYR A 736 -9.00 5.33 12.23
CA TYR A 736 -9.22 6.51 13.07
C TYR A 736 -10.39 6.37 14.05
N ALA A 737 -11.47 5.71 13.64
CA ALA A 737 -12.66 5.49 14.45
C ALA A 737 -12.48 4.51 15.62
N TYR A 738 -11.42 3.68 15.62
CA TYR A 738 -11.14 2.80 16.74
C TYR A 738 -10.43 3.61 17.83
N SER A 739 -10.93 3.52 19.07
CA SER A 739 -10.24 4.10 20.22
C SER A 739 -8.79 3.59 20.23
N GLY A 740 -7.84 4.51 20.44
CA GLY A 740 -6.41 4.15 20.48
C GLY A 740 -6.08 3.20 21.62
N GLU A 741 -6.94 3.20 22.64
CA GLU A 741 -6.86 2.47 23.89
C GLU A 741 -8.08 1.55 23.98
N ALA A 742 -8.18 0.55 23.10
CA ALA A 742 -9.11 -0.53 23.41
C ALA A 742 -8.52 -1.24 24.64
N GLU A 743 -9.14 -1.07 25.82
CA GLU A 743 -8.82 -1.87 27.00
C GLU A 743 -8.74 -3.33 26.58
N GLU A 744 -7.54 -3.90 26.68
CA GLU A 744 -7.34 -5.29 26.32
C GLU A 744 -8.09 -6.14 27.33
N GLU A 745 -9.21 -6.73 26.89
CA GLU A 745 -9.95 -7.72 27.67
C GLU A 745 -8.96 -8.78 28.16
N TRP A 746 -8.79 -8.89 29.48
CA TRP A 746 -7.85 -9.80 30.11
C TRP A 746 -8.03 -11.24 29.60
N ARG A 747 -7.02 -11.75 28.88
CA ARG A 747 -7.02 -13.06 28.24
C ARG A 747 -5.69 -13.77 28.52
N PRO A 748 -5.53 -14.41 29.69
CA PRO A 748 -4.24 -14.90 30.15
C PRO A 748 -3.62 -15.97 29.25
N PHE A 749 -4.42 -16.70 28.48
CA PHE A 749 -3.96 -17.78 27.60
C PHE A 749 -4.00 -17.42 26.12
N ALA A 750 -4.18 -16.15 25.77
CA ALA A 750 -4.19 -15.68 24.40
C ALA A 750 -3.16 -14.55 24.22
N ALA A 751 -2.47 -14.54 23.07
CA ALA A 751 -1.66 -13.41 22.66
C ALA A 751 -2.58 -12.19 22.48
N PRO A 752 -2.14 -10.99 22.90
CA PRO A 752 -2.87 -9.75 22.69
C PRO A 752 -3.32 -9.62 21.24
N LEU A 753 -4.63 -9.46 21.05
CA LEU A 753 -5.19 -9.22 19.72
C LEU A 753 -5.35 -7.72 19.56
N VAL A 754 -4.37 -7.09 18.90
CA VAL A 754 -4.64 -5.79 18.28
C VAL A 754 -5.82 -6.02 17.34
N ARG A 755 -6.93 -5.31 17.57
CA ARG A 755 -8.10 -5.34 16.68
C ARG A 755 -7.71 -4.71 15.35
N THR A 756 -6.99 -5.47 14.54
CA THR A 756 -6.73 -5.14 13.15
C THR A 756 -8.03 -5.35 12.38
N LYS A 757 -8.11 -4.72 11.19
CA LYS A 757 -9.24 -4.61 10.24
C LYS A 757 -9.93 -5.93 9.82
N GLY A 758 -9.68 -7.04 10.50
CA GLY A 758 -10.11 -8.39 10.17
C GLY A 758 -11.61 -8.61 10.29
N LEU A 759 -12.06 -9.59 9.50
CA LEU A 759 -13.41 -10.16 9.44
C LEU A 759 -14.12 -10.06 10.80
N PRO A 760 -15.35 -9.52 10.85
CA PRO A 760 -16.14 -9.46 12.06
C PRO A 760 -16.45 -10.91 12.42
N TYR A 761 -15.67 -11.45 13.35
CA TYR A 761 -16.02 -12.69 14.00
C TYR A 761 -17.14 -12.30 14.93
N ALA A 762 -18.38 -12.53 14.51
CA ALA A 762 -19.50 -12.57 15.42
C ALA A 762 -19.06 -13.47 16.59
N ARG A 763 -18.99 -12.92 17.81
CA ARG A 763 -19.01 -13.75 19.02
C ARG A 763 -20.22 -14.66 18.78
N ARG A 764 -20.02 -15.98 18.83
CA ARG A 764 -21.17 -16.91 18.84
C ARG A 764 -22.05 -16.37 19.95
N GLY A 765 -23.18 -15.74 19.59
CA GLY A 765 -24.27 -15.60 20.52
C GLY A 765 -24.45 -17.01 21.06
N ARG A 766 -24.46 -17.18 22.39
CA ARG A 766 -24.96 -18.43 22.96
C ARG A 766 -26.31 -18.58 22.30
N CYS A 767 -26.39 -19.45 21.30
CA CYS A 767 -27.65 -19.92 20.77
C CYS A 767 -28.16 -20.70 21.97
N THR A 768 -28.88 -20.00 22.85
CA THR A 768 -29.73 -20.59 23.85
C THR A 768 -30.60 -21.49 23.02
N ARG A 769 -30.25 -22.79 22.99
CA ARG A 769 -31.16 -23.84 22.60
C ARG A 769 -32.36 -23.61 23.52
N ARG A 770 -33.31 -22.78 23.08
CA ARG A 770 -34.70 -22.92 23.50
C ARG A 770 -35.00 -24.32 23.02
N SER A 771 -34.90 -25.26 23.94
CA SER A 771 -35.56 -26.55 23.81
C SER A 771 -37.02 -26.18 23.61
N THR A 772 -37.45 -26.07 22.35
CA THR A 772 -38.84 -26.23 22.00
C THR A 772 -39.17 -27.66 22.38
N THR A 773 -39.50 -27.85 23.66
CA THR A 773 -40.26 -28.99 24.12
C THR A 773 -41.56 -28.89 23.33
N ILE A 774 -41.63 -29.62 22.23
CA ILE A 774 -42.88 -29.85 21.52
C ILE A 774 -43.74 -30.59 22.54
N GLY A 775 -44.65 -29.86 23.18
CA GLY A 775 -45.73 -30.47 23.93
C GLY A 775 -46.57 -31.26 22.94
N SER A 776 -46.58 -32.58 23.12
CA SER A 776 -47.57 -33.44 22.51
C SER A 776 -48.95 -33.03 23.04
N MET A 777 -49.76 -32.44 22.17
CA MET A 777 -51.20 -32.64 22.18
C MET A 777 -51.55 -33.53 21.00
#